data_AF-A0A835HDE6-F1
#
_entry.id   AF-A0A835HDE6-F1
#
_cell.length_a   1.000
_cell.length_b   1.000
_cell.length_c   1.000
_cell.angle_alpha   90.00
_cell.angle_beta   90.00
_cell.angle_gamma   90.00
#
_symmetry.space_group_name_H-M   'P 1'
#
loop_
_entity.id
_entity.type
_entity.pdbx_description
1 polymer ?
#
loop_
_entity_poly.entity_id
_entity_poly.type
_entity_poly.pdbx_seq_one_letter_code
_entity_poly.pdbx_strand_id
1 'polypeptide(L)'
;MTEEEISSSTQANPQNTNIPTYSTPNPFLNSLVTIPKKKRKARTIKKLSSLSFQKQVFAPLPTLLSNGINNNNGQINELINNSFTKLEKNNTYVTNTVHDFSEEIVFINKEATSEALLALSSGFPADSLTEEEIESGVVSVVGGIEQVNYILIRNHILTKWRENVSSWVCKDMFLGIIPPHCEPLLNSAYGFLVSHGYVNFGVASAIRDKVFVEASKPNVIVIGAGLAGLAAARQLMAFGFKVIVLEGRKRAGGRVYTKKMEGGSKIAAADLGGSVLTGTLGNPLGILARQLSYQLHKVRDKCPLYRPDGSPVDHDVDSKVEAAFNRLLDNASKIRQLMGEVSVDVSLGAALETFREVYGEAVNSEEMNLFNWHLANLEYANAGLLSRLSLAFWDQDDPYDMGGDHCFLPGGNGRLVQALAENLPISYEKTVHTVRYGSDGVQVITGNQTFEGDMALCTVPLGVLKNGSVKFIPELPQRKLDGIKRLGFGLLNKVAMLFPHVFWSTDLETFGHLCDDSSRRGEFFLFYSYASVAGGPLLIALVAGEAAHKFESMPPTDAVDRVLQILKGIYEPQGIDVPEPIQTVCTRWGSDPFSLGSYSNVAVGASGDDYDILAESVGDGRLFFAGEATNRRYPATMHGAFLSGLREAASMAHHANARAMQNRVERCPSKDAQSCAALLADLFREPNLEFGSFSAIFPRRSSDPKSTAIVRVTFSGSRKKSGDGTKTDQQHSNKLLFQQLQSHFNQQQQLHVYTLLSKQQVLDLGEVRGGDEMRLHYLSETLGVKFVGRKGLGPAVDSVIASIKAERGNRRSNSTASALKTGMLKRKTINSKQTLVRRAKIVRTSNNIAPPANSKNLAPPANSKNLAPPVNGKDLPPPANSKNLAPPVNGKDLPLLANPNTQIGTDEEASKQLIGTDEETLKQIPDMSSPTLVRHKEMNISSENMKVG
;
A
#
# COMPACT_ATOMS: atom_id res chain seq x y z
N MET A 1 -56.49 35.10 10.91
CA MET A 1 -56.47 36.11 11.99
C MET A 1 -55.00 36.51 12.13
N THR A 2 -54.56 37.66 11.62
CA THR A 2 -54.84 39.06 12.07
C THR A 2 -54.26 39.32 13.47
N GLU A 3 -53.50 40.39 13.75
CA GLU A 3 -52.82 41.40 12.93
C GLU A 3 -51.80 42.17 13.82
N GLU A 4 -51.56 43.48 13.61
CA GLU A 4 -50.69 44.40 14.39
C GLU A 4 -49.18 44.23 14.12
N GLU A 5 -48.46 45.08 13.34
CA GLU A 5 -48.55 46.55 13.07
C GLU A 5 -48.10 47.38 14.30
N ILE A 6 -47.14 48.33 14.23
CA ILE A 6 -47.29 49.72 13.71
C ILE A 6 -45.94 50.49 13.62
N SER A 7 -45.66 51.09 12.44
CA SER A 7 -44.92 52.35 12.14
C SER A 7 -43.44 52.58 12.63
N SER A 8 -42.65 53.56 12.14
CA SER A 8 -42.90 54.73 11.25
C SER A 8 -41.63 55.21 10.48
N SER A 9 -41.83 55.81 9.30
CA SER A 9 -41.10 56.93 8.61
C SER A 9 -39.56 57.15 8.78
N THR A 10 -38.77 57.60 7.79
CA THR A 10 -39.02 58.70 6.81
C THR A 10 -38.02 58.66 5.62
N GLN A 11 -38.22 59.52 4.60
CA GLN A 11 -37.52 59.58 3.30
C GLN A 11 -36.12 60.24 3.31
N ALA A 12 -35.29 59.91 2.30
CA ALA A 12 -34.60 60.85 1.36
C ALA A 12 -33.15 60.46 0.97
N ASN A 13 -32.87 60.56 -0.34
CA ASN A 13 -31.54 60.55 -1.00
C ASN A 13 -31.28 62.02 -1.48
N PRO A 14 -30.09 62.48 -1.99
CA PRO A 14 -29.01 61.71 -2.61
C PRO A 14 -27.53 62.19 -2.40
N GLN A 15 -26.57 61.44 -2.95
CA GLN A 15 -25.13 61.80 -3.21
C GLN A 15 -24.27 62.12 -1.95
N ASN A 16 -22.97 61.78 -1.85
CA ASN A 16 -21.95 61.46 -2.85
C ASN A 16 -20.79 60.61 -2.25
N THR A 17 -19.85 60.18 -3.09
CA THR A 17 -18.46 59.73 -2.83
C THR A 17 -18.16 58.36 -2.18
N ASN A 18 -17.18 57.72 -2.84
CA ASN A 18 -16.16 56.78 -2.35
C ASN A 18 -16.53 55.31 -2.08
N ILE A 19 -15.84 54.45 -2.85
CA ILE A 19 -15.70 53.01 -2.68
C ILE A 19 -14.57 52.75 -1.66
N PRO A 20 -14.79 51.93 -0.61
CA PRO A 20 -13.74 51.20 0.05
C PRO A 20 -13.95 49.68 -0.09
N THR A 21 -12.88 48.98 -0.44
CA THR A 21 -12.79 47.52 -0.41
C THR A 21 -12.92 46.99 1.02
N TYR A 22 -13.94 46.18 1.30
CA TYR A 22 -14.04 45.46 2.57
C TYR A 22 -13.47 44.05 2.46
N SER A 23 -12.31 43.86 3.08
CA SER A 23 -11.73 42.57 3.40
C SER A 23 -12.56 41.86 4.48
N THR A 24 -13.12 40.68 4.17
CA THR A 24 -13.77 39.81 5.16
C THR A 24 -12.72 38.96 5.89
N PRO A 25 -12.63 38.98 7.24
CA PRO A 25 -11.68 38.14 7.98
C PRO A 25 -12.11 36.67 7.99
N ASN A 26 -11.18 35.76 7.67
CA ASN A 26 -11.35 34.31 7.85
C ASN A 26 -11.20 33.92 9.34
N PRO A 27 -12.24 33.40 10.02
CA PRO A 27 -12.19 33.19 11.47
C PRO A 27 -11.72 31.79 11.86
N PHE A 28 -10.53 31.36 11.43
CA PHE A 28 -9.95 30.05 11.83
C PHE A 28 -8.43 30.03 12.09
N LEU A 29 -7.76 31.19 12.18
CA LEU A 29 -6.31 31.28 12.39
C LEU A 29 -5.86 31.50 13.85
N ASN A 30 -6.80 31.66 14.80
CA ASN A 30 -6.50 31.81 16.23
C ASN A 30 -6.97 30.58 17.04
N SER A 31 -6.31 29.44 16.82
CA SER A 31 -6.44 28.23 17.64
C SER A 31 -5.08 27.52 17.78
N LEU A 32 -4.10 28.25 18.31
CA LEU A 32 -2.83 27.64 18.73
C LEU A 32 -3.05 26.80 20.00
N VAL A 33 -2.74 25.51 19.88
CA VAL A 33 -2.47 24.51 20.92
C VAL A 33 -2.88 24.90 22.35
N THR A 34 -4.15 24.68 22.69
CA THR A 34 -4.56 24.54 24.10
C THR A 34 -4.77 23.05 24.38
N ILE A 35 -3.83 22.41 25.09
CA ILE A 35 -3.92 20.98 25.42
C ILE A 35 -5.11 20.76 26.38
N PRO A 36 -6.16 20.00 26.00
CA PRO A 36 -7.25 19.68 26.90
C PRO A 36 -6.78 18.61 27.91
N LYS A 37 -6.63 18.98 29.18
CA LYS A 37 -6.47 17.99 30.26
C LYS A 37 -7.79 17.24 30.47
N LYS A 38 -8.00 16.11 29.79
CA LYS A 38 -9.01 15.10 30.19
C LYS A 38 -8.49 13.66 30.07
N LYS A 39 -9.22 12.76 30.72
CA LYS A 39 -8.74 11.47 31.27
C LYS A 39 -8.11 10.55 30.21
N ARG A 40 -6.94 9.98 30.57
CA ARG A 40 -6.24 8.94 29.82
C ARG A 40 -7.14 7.70 29.66
N LYS A 41 -7.26 7.15 28.44
CA LYS A 41 -7.28 5.69 28.29
C LYS A 41 -5.90 5.17 28.69
N ALA A 42 -5.85 4.28 29.68
CA ALA A 42 -4.61 3.84 30.28
C ALA A 42 -4.09 2.54 29.63
N ARG A 43 -3.36 2.67 28.52
CA ARG A 43 -2.30 1.70 28.19
C ARG A 43 -0.96 2.34 28.46
N THR A 44 -0.20 1.74 29.37
CA THR A 44 1.07 2.32 29.86
C THR A 44 2.23 1.77 29.04
N ILE A 45 2.64 2.51 27.99
CA ILE A 45 3.93 2.28 27.35
C ILE A 45 5.03 2.67 28.34
N LYS A 46 5.67 1.68 28.97
CA LYS A 46 6.85 1.88 29.80
C LYS A 46 8.08 1.93 28.90
N LYS A 47 8.85 3.02 29.00
CA LYS A 47 10.21 3.12 28.42
C LYS A 47 11.05 1.91 28.84
N LEU A 48 11.77 1.30 27.89
CA LEU A 48 12.93 0.47 28.23
C LEU A 48 14.00 1.36 28.88
N SER A 49 14.58 0.86 29.96
CA SER A 49 15.64 1.54 30.71
C SER A 49 17.01 1.29 30.08
N SER A 50 17.67 2.34 29.59
CA SER A 50 19.11 2.32 29.38
C SER A 50 19.85 2.39 30.72
N LEU A 51 20.92 1.61 30.84
CA LEU A 51 21.75 1.54 32.04
C LEU A 51 22.46 2.89 32.33
N SER A 52 22.71 3.11 33.61
CA SER A 52 23.25 4.35 34.17
C SER A 52 24.70 4.63 33.79
N PHE A 53 24.98 5.87 33.34
CA PHE A 53 26.29 6.50 33.50
C PHE A 53 26.17 7.75 34.37
N GLN A 54 27.13 7.95 35.27
CA GLN A 54 27.05 8.92 36.36
C GLN A 54 27.22 10.37 35.88
N LYS A 55 26.35 11.26 36.36
CA LYS A 55 26.66 12.70 36.41
C LYS A 55 27.59 12.96 37.59
N GLN A 56 28.81 13.43 37.33
CA GLN A 56 29.51 14.27 38.30
C GLN A 56 29.13 15.74 38.06
N VAL A 57 28.89 16.46 39.17
CA VAL A 57 28.57 17.89 39.19
C VAL A 57 29.65 18.61 39.97
N PHE A 58 30.16 19.70 39.41
CA PHE A 58 30.87 20.78 40.12
C PHE A 58 30.66 22.08 39.33
N ALA A 59 30.57 23.28 39.92
CA ALA A 59 29.77 23.72 41.07
C ALA A 59 29.60 25.25 40.90
N PRO A 60 28.44 25.87 41.23
CA PRO A 60 28.25 27.32 41.13
C PRO A 60 28.55 28.04 42.47
N LEU A 61 28.91 29.33 42.45
CA LEU A 61 28.70 30.35 43.53
C LEU A 61 29.08 31.79 43.01
N PRO A 62 28.76 32.93 43.68
CA PRO A 62 27.79 33.87 43.07
C PRO A 62 27.97 35.40 43.38
N THR A 63 26.88 36.16 43.18
CA THR A 63 26.48 37.46 43.83
C THR A 63 27.25 38.75 43.44
N LEU A 64 26.58 39.90 43.23
CA LEU A 64 25.95 40.72 44.30
C LEU A 64 24.81 41.67 43.82
N LEU A 65 23.73 41.68 44.63
CA LEU A 65 22.88 42.79 45.11
C LEU A 65 21.98 43.70 44.23
N SER A 66 20.69 43.60 44.59
CA SER A 66 19.74 44.67 45.03
C SER A 66 18.92 45.49 44.02
N ASN A 67 17.60 45.48 44.28
CA ASN A 67 16.58 46.34 43.67
C ASN A 67 16.62 47.78 44.21
N GLY A 68 16.25 48.77 43.38
CA GLY A 68 16.04 50.15 43.82
C GLY A 68 15.39 51.10 42.80
N ILE A 69 14.05 51.18 42.83
CA ILE A 69 13.22 52.40 42.68
C ILE A 69 13.26 53.23 41.35
N ASN A 70 12.08 53.29 40.72
CA ASN A 70 11.42 54.36 39.93
C ASN A 70 12.14 55.28 38.91
N ASN A 71 11.43 55.43 37.78
CA ASN A 71 11.25 56.63 36.94
C ASN A 71 12.47 57.40 36.40
N ASN A 72 12.55 57.50 35.07
CA ASN A 72 12.34 58.80 34.42
C ASN A 72 11.94 58.71 32.94
N ASN A 73 11.36 59.82 32.45
CA ASN A 73 10.71 59.96 31.15
C ASN A 73 11.68 60.13 29.95
N GLY A 74 11.24 59.64 28.79
CA GLY A 74 10.88 60.48 27.63
C GLY A 74 11.96 61.21 26.82
N GLN A 75 11.93 60.95 25.49
CA GLN A 75 12.19 61.84 24.34
C GLN A 75 13.50 62.69 24.35
N ILE A 76 14.28 62.77 23.27
CA ILE A 76 14.00 63.60 22.08
C ILE A 76 15.00 63.24 20.95
N ASN A 77 14.51 63.45 19.72
CA ASN A 77 15.07 63.40 18.37
C ASN A 77 16.57 63.67 18.07
N GLU A 78 16.92 63.16 16.89
CA GLU A 78 17.96 63.57 15.92
C GLU A 78 18.30 65.07 15.85
N LEU A 79 19.50 65.37 15.33
CA LEU A 79 20.01 66.54 14.55
C LEU A 79 21.58 66.47 14.64
N ILE A 80 22.46 66.80 13.68
CA ILE A 80 22.36 67.15 12.25
C ILE A 80 23.76 66.98 11.57
N ASN A 81 23.78 66.68 10.25
CA ASN A 81 24.81 66.93 9.19
C ASN A 81 26.35 67.01 9.44
N ASN A 82 27.08 66.33 8.53
CA ASN A 82 28.34 66.71 7.84
C ASN A 82 29.62 67.01 8.69
N SER A 83 30.84 66.54 8.34
CA SER A 83 31.50 66.62 7.02
C SER A 83 32.87 65.88 6.97
N PHE A 84 33.40 65.62 5.75
CA PHE A 84 34.84 65.34 5.37
C PHE A 84 35.52 64.05 5.90
N THR A 85 35.84 63.02 5.07
CA THR A 85 37.01 62.83 4.15
C THR A 85 38.40 62.86 4.83
N LYS A 86 39.45 62.07 4.50
CA LYS A 86 39.81 61.31 3.27
C LYS A 86 41.00 60.35 3.57
N LEU A 87 41.14 59.22 2.83
CA LEU A 87 42.34 58.37 2.46
C LEU A 87 43.62 58.31 3.38
N GLU A 88 44.40 57.22 3.51
CA GLU A 88 44.93 56.27 2.50
C GLU A 88 45.20 54.80 2.98
N LYS A 89 45.13 53.89 1.99
CA LYS A 89 45.84 52.60 1.76
C LYS A 89 46.68 51.92 2.87
N ASN A 90 46.48 50.60 2.99
CA ASN A 90 47.56 49.65 2.71
C ASN A 90 47.04 48.27 2.22
N ASN A 91 47.84 47.59 1.39
CA ASN A 91 47.52 46.27 0.81
C ASN A 91 47.77 45.13 1.80
N THR A 92 46.86 44.15 1.86
CA THR A 92 47.22 42.75 2.16
C THR A 92 46.19 41.76 1.60
N TYR A 93 46.72 40.66 1.07
CA TYR A 93 46.09 39.56 0.33
C TYR A 93 44.63 39.20 0.67
N VAL A 94 43.77 39.21 -0.36
CA VAL A 94 42.50 38.46 -0.36
C VAL A 94 42.81 36.98 -0.53
N THR A 95 42.74 36.22 0.56
CA THR A 95 42.51 34.77 0.48
C THR A 95 41.05 34.54 0.12
N ASN A 96 40.78 34.16 -1.13
CA ASN A 96 39.48 33.62 -1.53
C ASN A 96 39.28 32.25 -0.86
N THR A 97 38.89 32.25 0.42
CA THR A 97 38.21 31.11 1.02
C THR A 97 36.84 31.04 0.36
N VAL A 98 36.69 30.10 -0.58
CA VAL A 98 35.36 29.65 -1.01
C VAL A 98 34.69 29.12 0.24
N HIS A 99 33.68 29.84 0.73
CA HIS A 99 32.85 29.34 1.82
C HIS A 99 32.14 28.09 1.30
N ASP A 100 32.37 26.94 1.93
CA ASP A 100 31.72 25.71 1.53
C ASP A 100 30.30 25.69 2.09
N PHE A 101 29.37 26.26 1.32
CA PHE A 101 27.96 26.30 1.66
C PHE A 101 27.31 24.91 1.71
N SER A 102 28.02 23.82 1.36
CA SER A 102 27.49 22.45 1.53
C SER A 102 27.40 22.02 3.01
N GLU A 103 28.06 22.72 3.93
CA GLU A 103 28.02 22.44 5.38
C GLU A 103 27.01 23.30 6.17
N GLU A 104 26.18 24.13 5.53
CA GLU A 104 25.20 24.98 6.22
C GLU A 104 23.80 24.35 6.31
N ILE A 105 23.15 24.47 7.48
CA ILE A 105 21.75 24.03 7.66
C ILE A 105 20.81 25.12 7.14
N VAL A 106 19.93 24.77 6.18
CA VAL A 106 19.01 25.73 5.55
C VAL A 106 17.96 26.23 6.53
N PHE A 107 17.86 27.54 6.69
CA PHE A 107 16.76 28.19 7.42
C PHE A 107 15.62 28.58 6.46
N ILE A 108 14.62 27.69 6.30
CA ILE A 108 13.48 27.90 5.39
C ILE A 108 12.39 28.77 6.04
N ASN A 109 11.99 28.44 7.27
CA ASN A 109 10.83 29.03 7.94
C ASN A 109 11.02 29.08 9.47
N LYS A 110 10.35 30.04 10.13
CA LYS A 110 10.35 30.19 11.60
C LYS A 110 9.54 29.12 12.33
N GLU A 111 8.71 28.36 11.61
CA GLU A 111 7.78 27.36 12.18
C GLU A 111 8.18 25.90 11.88
N ALA A 112 9.48 25.58 11.81
CA ALA A 112 9.97 24.22 11.50
C ALA A 112 9.32 23.11 12.36
N THR A 113 8.95 23.39 13.62
CA THR A 113 8.21 22.47 14.50
C THR A 113 6.81 22.15 13.97
N SER A 114 6.08 23.14 13.45
CA SER A 114 4.75 22.95 12.85
C SER A 114 4.85 22.09 11.59
N GLU A 115 5.85 22.36 10.75
CA GLU A 115 6.11 21.60 9.52
C GLU A 115 6.48 20.13 9.82
N ALA A 116 7.29 19.89 10.85
CA ALA A 116 7.66 18.55 11.29
C ALA A 116 6.47 17.74 11.84
N LEU A 117 5.56 18.38 12.59
CA LEU A 117 4.32 17.72 13.06
C LEU A 117 3.36 17.38 11.92
N LEU A 118 3.33 18.19 10.86
CA LEU A 118 2.54 17.96 9.67
C LEU A 118 3.16 16.86 8.77
N ALA A 119 4.49 16.81 8.68
CA ALA A 119 5.21 15.70 8.06
C ALA A 119 4.96 14.37 8.81
N LEU A 120 4.91 14.40 10.15
CA LEU A 120 4.55 13.26 10.98
C LEU A 120 3.13 12.75 10.70
N SER A 121 2.15 13.65 10.59
CA SER A 121 0.79 13.27 10.12
C SER A 121 0.73 12.93 8.61
N SER A 122 1.85 12.93 7.90
CA SER A 122 1.98 12.43 6.52
C SER A 122 2.78 11.13 6.44
N GLY A 123 3.15 10.53 7.58
CA GLY A 123 3.90 9.27 7.67
C GLY A 123 5.42 9.42 7.68
N PHE A 124 5.95 10.65 7.78
CA PHE A 124 7.40 10.92 7.81
C PHE A 124 7.88 11.23 9.24
N PRO A 125 8.95 10.58 9.73
CA PRO A 125 9.52 10.95 11.01
C PRO A 125 10.13 12.37 10.94
N ALA A 126 10.12 13.06 12.08
CA ALA A 126 10.43 14.48 12.16
C ALA A 126 11.90 14.82 11.83
N ASP A 127 12.82 13.92 12.15
CA ASP A 127 14.28 14.11 12.19
C ASP A 127 15.08 13.03 11.43
N SER A 128 14.39 12.09 10.78
CA SER A 128 14.96 10.95 10.08
C SER A 128 14.34 10.73 8.70
N LEU A 129 14.96 9.84 7.91
CA LEU A 129 14.42 9.35 6.64
C LEU A 129 13.59 8.09 6.88
N THR A 130 12.56 7.89 6.06
CA THR A 130 11.87 6.59 5.97
C THR A 130 12.72 5.56 5.20
N GLU A 131 12.38 4.28 5.35
CA GLU A 131 12.99 3.20 4.55
C GLU A 131 12.82 3.45 3.04
N GLU A 132 11.64 3.89 2.61
CA GLU A 132 11.33 4.20 1.19
C GLU A 132 12.17 5.38 0.65
N GLU A 133 12.46 6.38 1.49
CA GLU A 133 13.38 7.49 1.15
C GLU A 133 14.83 7.00 1.01
N ILE A 134 15.28 6.11 1.90
CA ILE A 134 16.62 5.52 1.85
C ILE A 134 16.78 4.63 0.61
N GLU A 135 15.80 3.76 0.32
CA GLU A 135 15.77 2.89 -0.87
C GLU A 135 15.71 3.70 -2.18
N SER A 136 14.99 4.84 -2.17
CA SER A 136 14.93 5.77 -3.29
C SER A 136 16.24 6.55 -3.51
N GLY A 137 17.19 6.50 -2.56
CA GLY A 137 18.46 7.23 -2.63
C GLY A 137 18.27 8.74 -2.65
N VAL A 138 17.35 9.27 -1.84
CA VAL A 138 17.00 10.72 -1.87
C VAL A 138 18.12 11.66 -1.44
N VAL A 139 19.15 11.12 -0.76
CA VAL A 139 20.41 11.79 -0.40
C VAL A 139 21.59 10.91 -0.76
N SER A 140 22.76 11.50 -0.99
CA SER A 140 23.97 10.77 -1.39
C SER A 140 24.56 9.92 -0.26
N VAL A 141 24.44 10.38 0.99
CA VAL A 141 24.87 9.70 2.21
C VAL A 141 23.81 9.87 3.28
N VAL A 142 23.51 8.79 4.01
CA VAL A 142 22.58 8.83 5.17
C VAL A 142 23.32 9.39 6.38
N GLY A 143 22.69 10.35 7.06
CA GLY A 143 23.28 11.16 8.13
C GLY A 143 23.98 12.43 7.64
N GLY A 144 24.25 13.35 8.57
CA GLY A 144 24.88 14.64 8.26
C GLY A 144 23.93 15.70 7.71
N ILE A 145 24.51 16.80 7.22
CA ILE A 145 23.78 18.04 6.88
C ILE A 145 22.92 17.89 5.62
N GLU A 146 23.33 17.07 4.65
CA GLU A 146 22.53 16.75 3.45
C GLU A 146 21.15 16.20 3.83
N GLN A 147 21.11 15.22 4.75
CA GLN A 147 19.88 14.64 5.27
C GLN A 147 19.02 15.68 6.01
N VAL A 148 19.62 16.53 6.86
CA VAL A 148 18.89 17.57 7.60
C VAL A 148 18.24 18.55 6.63
N ASN A 149 18.99 19.02 5.63
CA ASN A 149 18.48 19.95 4.61
C ASN A 149 17.39 19.32 3.75
N TYR A 150 17.56 18.06 3.32
CA TYR A 150 16.52 17.31 2.63
C TYR A 150 15.22 17.21 3.47
N ILE A 151 15.33 16.86 4.77
CA ILE A 151 14.19 16.73 5.69
C ILE A 151 13.43 18.05 5.82
N LEU A 152 14.14 19.17 5.99
CA LEU A 152 13.52 20.50 6.09
C LEU A 152 12.80 20.86 4.78
N ILE A 153 13.43 20.64 3.63
CA ILE A 153 12.82 20.90 2.30
C ILE A 153 11.58 20.03 2.08
N ARG A 154 11.65 18.73 2.37
CA ARG A 154 10.54 17.78 2.31
C ARG A 154 9.36 18.22 3.17
N ASN A 155 9.61 18.55 4.43
CA ASN A 155 8.59 18.99 5.39
C ASN A 155 7.89 20.29 4.92
N HIS A 156 8.66 21.22 4.34
CA HIS A 156 8.12 22.46 3.79
C HIS A 156 7.23 22.23 2.56
N ILE A 157 7.63 21.35 1.62
CA ILE A 157 6.82 20.98 0.45
C ILE A 157 5.50 20.32 0.88
N LEU A 158 5.57 19.36 1.82
CA LEU A 158 4.40 18.70 2.41
C LEU A 158 3.44 19.72 3.06
N THR A 159 3.99 20.64 3.86
CA THR A 159 3.23 21.72 4.50
C THR A 159 2.51 22.57 3.47
N LYS A 160 3.24 23.05 2.45
CA LYS A 160 2.69 23.91 1.38
C LYS A 160 1.54 23.25 0.62
N TRP A 161 1.61 21.93 0.39
CA TRP A 161 0.51 21.21 -0.23
C TRP A 161 -0.66 20.97 0.73
N ARG A 162 -0.40 20.65 2.01
CA ARG A 162 -1.46 20.41 3.02
C ARG A 162 -2.24 21.69 3.38
N GLU A 163 -1.66 22.88 3.22
CA GLU A 163 -2.37 24.17 3.29
C GLU A 163 -3.53 24.24 2.28
N ASN A 164 -3.31 23.79 1.04
CA ASN A 164 -4.33 23.75 -0.01
C ASN A 164 -4.22 22.48 -0.88
N VAL A 165 -4.73 21.39 -0.34
CA VAL A 165 -4.75 20.05 -0.97
C VAL A 165 -5.51 19.98 -2.29
N SER A 166 -6.29 21.02 -2.64
CA SER A 166 -7.03 21.11 -3.91
C SER A 166 -6.21 21.75 -5.03
N SER A 167 -5.03 22.28 -4.72
CA SER A 167 -4.08 22.89 -5.66
C SER A 167 -2.95 21.92 -6.03
N TRP A 168 -2.33 22.15 -7.20
CA TRP A 168 -1.12 21.44 -7.60
C TRP A 168 0.10 22.25 -7.18
N VAL A 169 0.93 21.73 -6.28
CA VAL A 169 2.24 22.34 -5.96
C VAL A 169 3.25 22.00 -7.05
N CYS A 170 3.96 22.99 -7.57
CA CYS A 170 5.07 22.80 -8.52
C CYS A 170 6.41 23.20 -7.90
N LYS A 171 7.51 22.64 -8.42
CA LYS A 171 8.88 22.91 -7.95
C LYS A 171 9.21 24.41 -7.93
N ASP A 172 8.73 25.15 -8.92
CA ASP A 172 9.05 26.57 -9.11
C ASP A 172 8.57 27.46 -7.96
N MET A 173 7.56 27.02 -7.20
CA MET A 173 7.09 27.71 -5.98
C MET A 173 8.16 27.82 -4.89
N PHE A 174 9.18 26.96 -4.92
CA PHE A 174 10.19 26.84 -3.87
C PHE A 174 11.56 27.40 -4.28
N LEU A 175 11.80 27.67 -5.57
CA LEU A 175 13.09 28.17 -6.09
C LEU A 175 13.49 29.55 -5.54
N GLY A 176 12.51 30.36 -5.12
CA GLY A 176 12.77 31.66 -4.48
C GLY A 176 12.90 31.60 -2.94
N ILE A 177 12.72 30.42 -2.35
CA ILE A 177 12.72 30.21 -0.88
C ILE A 177 13.94 29.37 -0.47
N ILE A 178 14.24 28.32 -1.25
CA ILE A 178 15.34 27.39 -0.98
C ILE A 178 16.64 27.93 -1.61
N PRO A 179 17.78 27.94 -0.88
CA PRO A 179 19.06 28.39 -1.43
C PRO A 179 19.47 27.62 -2.70
N PRO A 180 20.09 28.27 -3.71
CA PRO A 180 20.46 27.62 -4.97
C PRO A 180 21.36 26.39 -4.83
N HIS A 181 22.24 26.34 -3.81
CA HIS A 181 23.09 25.18 -3.55
C HIS A 181 22.29 23.93 -3.12
N CYS A 182 21.07 24.11 -2.60
CA CYS A 182 20.15 23.02 -2.25
C CYS A 182 19.16 22.66 -3.37
N GLU A 183 19.26 23.23 -4.57
CA GLU A 183 18.40 22.84 -5.68
C GLU A 183 18.42 21.32 -5.98
N PRO A 184 19.55 20.58 -5.88
CA PRO A 184 19.55 19.12 -6.01
C PRO A 184 18.66 18.41 -4.98
N LEU A 185 18.65 18.89 -3.73
CA LEU A 185 17.81 18.34 -2.66
C LEU A 185 16.33 18.69 -2.84
N LEU A 186 16.02 19.89 -3.35
CA LEU A 186 14.66 20.24 -3.79
C LEU A 186 14.19 19.35 -4.94
N ASN A 187 15.04 19.13 -5.95
CA ASN A 187 14.74 18.23 -7.06
C ASN A 187 14.47 16.80 -6.55
N SER A 188 15.28 16.31 -5.61
CA SER A 188 15.11 15.00 -4.96
C SER A 188 13.81 14.89 -4.17
N ALA A 189 13.59 15.80 -3.19
CA ALA A 189 12.40 15.80 -2.33
C ALA A 189 11.09 15.99 -3.13
N TYR A 190 11.05 16.94 -4.05
CA TYR A 190 9.87 17.14 -4.91
C TYR A 190 9.64 15.91 -5.82
N GLY A 191 10.70 15.35 -6.39
CA GLY A 191 10.65 14.14 -7.22
C GLY A 191 10.07 12.96 -6.45
N PHE A 192 10.62 12.68 -5.26
CA PHE A 192 10.17 11.61 -4.35
C PHE A 192 8.70 11.78 -3.95
N LEU A 193 8.32 12.96 -3.44
CA LEU A 193 6.96 13.21 -2.94
C LEU A 193 5.89 13.11 -4.03
N VAL A 194 6.21 13.52 -5.27
CA VAL A 194 5.28 13.40 -6.41
C VAL A 194 5.24 11.96 -6.95
N SER A 195 6.38 11.26 -7.02
CA SER A 195 6.43 9.90 -7.58
C SER A 195 5.76 8.85 -6.67
N HIS A 196 5.83 9.03 -5.35
CA HIS A 196 5.20 8.14 -4.36
C HIS A 196 3.79 8.59 -3.96
N GLY A 197 3.33 9.75 -4.45
CA GLY A 197 1.97 10.23 -4.23
C GLY A 197 1.72 10.79 -2.82
N TYR A 198 2.73 11.39 -2.19
CA TYR A 198 2.59 12.09 -0.90
C TYR A 198 2.06 13.52 -1.05
N VAL A 199 2.23 14.12 -2.23
CA VAL A 199 1.60 15.40 -2.62
C VAL A 199 0.91 15.25 -3.97
N ASN A 200 0.08 16.22 -4.35
CA ASN A 200 -0.57 16.30 -5.67
C ASN A 200 -1.46 15.09 -6.05
N PHE A 201 -1.88 14.27 -5.09
CA PHE A 201 -2.76 13.13 -5.33
C PHE A 201 -4.25 13.47 -5.15
N GLY A 202 -5.12 12.69 -5.79
CA GLY A 202 -6.56 12.69 -5.53
C GLY A 202 -7.45 13.13 -6.69
N VAL A 203 -8.43 14.00 -6.39
CA VAL A 203 -9.64 14.21 -7.20
C VAL A 203 -10.03 15.67 -7.45
N ALA A 204 -9.35 16.65 -6.85
CA ALA A 204 -9.59 18.07 -7.15
C ALA A 204 -9.30 18.42 -8.63
N SER A 205 -9.99 19.41 -9.20
CA SER A 205 -9.86 19.76 -10.63
C SER A 205 -8.40 20.02 -11.02
N ALA A 206 -7.69 20.91 -10.31
CA ALA A 206 -6.31 21.26 -10.62
C ALA A 206 -5.31 20.07 -10.56
N ILE A 207 -5.70 18.95 -9.94
CA ILE A 207 -4.97 17.68 -9.94
C ILE A 207 -5.41 16.80 -11.12
N ARG A 208 -6.71 16.71 -11.39
CA ARG A 208 -7.28 16.01 -12.57
C ARG A 208 -6.76 16.56 -13.89
N ASP A 209 -6.65 17.87 -13.99
CA ASP A 209 -6.26 18.61 -15.19
C ASP A 209 -4.76 18.42 -15.54
N LYS A 210 -4.01 17.68 -14.70
CA LYS A 210 -2.62 17.26 -14.94
C LYS A 210 -2.49 15.85 -15.51
N VAL A 211 -3.58 15.11 -15.67
CA VAL A 211 -3.57 13.81 -16.34
C VAL A 211 -3.28 14.01 -17.83
N PHE A 212 -2.30 13.28 -18.37
CA PHE A 212 -1.91 13.38 -19.77
C PHE A 212 -3.02 12.86 -20.70
N VAL A 213 -3.46 13.70 -21.64
CA VAL A 213 -4.49 13.36 -22.64
C VAL A 213 -3.97 12.32 -23.64
N GLU A 214 -2.69 12.38 -24.00
CA GLU A 214 -2.00 11.39 -24.82
C GLU A 214 -0.96 10.64 -23.98
N ALA A 215 -1.05 9.31 -23.96
CA ALA A 215 -0.11 8.47 -23.24
C ALA A 215 1.25 8.43 -23.96
N SER A 216 2.33 8.65 -23.20
CA SER A 216 3.71 8.65 -23.69
C SER A 216 4.55 7.49 -23.15
N LYS A 217 3.97 6.68 -22.27
CA LYS A 217 4.61 5.54 -21.58
C LYS A 217 3.90 4.21 -21.87
N PRO A 218 4.52 3.06 -21.50
CA PRO A 218 3.99 1.71 -21.69
C PRO A 218 2.53 1.46 -21.28
N ASN A 219 1.97 0.35 -21.75
CA ASN A 219 0.61 -0.07 -21.47
C ASN A 219 0.53 -0.79 -20.11
N VAL A 220 -0.44 -0.42 -19.28
CA VAL A 220 -0.68 -1.05 -17.97
C VAL A 220 -2.11 -1.57 -17.86
N ILE A 221 -2.26 -2.82 -17.44
CA ILE A 221 -3.55 -3.43 -17.11
C ILE A 221 -3.70 -3.49 -15.60
N VAL A 222 -4.71 -2.81 -15.05
CA VAL A 222 -5.07 -2.90 -13.62
C VAL A 222 -6.23 -3.87 -13.47
N ILE A 223 -6.08 -4.87 -12.61
CA ILE A 223 -7.09 -5.89 -12.33
C ILE A 223 -7.79 -5.51 -11.03
N GLY A 224 -9.06 -5.14 -11.10
CA GLY A 224 -9.91 -4.66 -10.01
C GLY A 224 -9.99 -3.13 -9.95
N ALA A 225 -11.21 -2.60 -9.85
CA ALA A 225 -11.53 -1.19 -9.65
C ALA A 225 -11.91 -0.89 -8.19
N GLY A 226 -11.26 -1.57 -7.23
CA GLY A 226 -11.27 -1.18 -5.81
C GLY A 226 -10.38 0.04 -5.55
N LEU A 227 -10.35 0.56 -4.32
CA LEU A 227 -9.57 1.78 -3.99
C LEU A 227 -8.09 1.69 -4.41
N ALA A 228 -7.45 0.52 -4.24
CA ALA A 228 -6.08 0.30 -4.69
C ALA A 228 -5.91 0.46 -6.21
N GLY A 229 -6.72 -0.24 -7.00
CA GLY A 229 -6.68 -0.16 -8.47
C GLY A 229 -7.07 1.22 -9.00
N LEU A 230 -8.05 1.89 -8.38
CA LEU A 230 -8.44 3.26 -8.74
C LEU A 230 -7.32 4.27 -8.43
N ALA A 231 -6.70 4.21 -7.25
CA ALA A 231 -5.59 5.07 -6.88
C ALA A 231 -4.39 4.88 -7.84
N ALA A 232 -4.01 3.62 -8.08
CA ALA A 232 -2.93 3.27 -8.99
C ALA A 232 -3.20 3.75 -10.42
N ALA A 233 -4.41 3.50 -10.96
CA ALA A 233 -4.78 3.89 -12.31
C ALA A 233 -4.68 5.41 -12.53
N ARG A 234 -5.18 6.22 -11.58
CA ARG A 234 -5.06 7.68 -11.63
C ARG A 234 -3.60 8.14 -11.62
N GLN A 235 -2.81 7.60 -10.69
CA GLN A 235 -1.41 7.99 -10.52
C GLN A 235 -0.57 7.59 -11.75
N LEU A 236 -0.79 6.39 -12.30
CA LEU A 236 -0.16 5.93 -13.54
C LEU A 236 -0.54 6.79 -14.76
N MET A 237 -1.81 7.20 -14.90
CA MET A 237 -2.23 8.12 -15.96
C MET A 237 -1.61 9.52 -15.77
N ALA A 238 -1.50 10.01 -14.53
CA ALA A 238 -0.75 11.24 -14.20
C ALA A 238 0.76 11.10 -14.46
N PHE A 239 1.31 9.88 -14.46
CA PHE A 239 2.69 9.59 -14.90
C PHE A 239 2.82 9.36 -16.42
N GLY A 240 1.74 9.43 -17.18
CA GLY A 240 1.72 9.32 -18.65
C GLY A 240 1.58 7.90 -19.21
N PHE A 241 1.28 6.90 -18.38
CA PHE A 241 1.03 5.52 -18.83
C PHE A 241 -0.34 5.37 -19.49
N LYS A 242 -0.44 4.47 -20.48
CA LYS A 242 -1.74 4.07 -21.03
C LYS A 242 -2.34 2.99 -20.13
N VAL A 243 -3.36 3.33 -19.35
CA VAL A 243 -4.00 2.41 -18.40
C VAL A 243 -5.30 1.84 -18.98
N ILE A 244 -5.63 0.60 -18.62
CA ILE A 244 -6.99 0.06 -18.65
C ILE A 244 -7.26 -0.66 -17.33
N VAL A 245 -8.45 -0.49 -16.77
CA VAL A 245 -8.89 -1.17 -15.54
C VAL A 245 -9.92 -2.24 -15.90
N LEU A 246 -9.72 -3.47 -15.46
CA LEU A 246 -10.64 -4.61 -15.67
C LEU A 246 -11.34 -4.93 -14.34
N GLU A 247 -12.66 -4.75 -14.28
CA GLU A 247 -13.46 -4.98 -13.07
C GLU A 247 -14.48 -6.10 -13.31
N GLY A 248 -14.50 -7.10 -12.43
CA GLY A 248 -15.41 -8.25 -12.57
C GLY A 248 -16.88 -7.90 -12.28
N ARG A 249 -17.12 -6.89 -11.44
CA ARG A 249 -18.46 -6.40 -11.10
C ARG A 249 -18.97 -5.39 -12.14
N LYS A 250 -20.27 -5.10 -12.08
CA LYS A 250 -20.93 -3.98 -12.79
C LYS A 250 -20.73 -2.59 -12.14
N ARG A 251 -19.76 -2.45 -11.22
CA ARG A 251 -19.49 -1.21 -10.46
C ARG A 251 -18.04 -1.16 -9.96
N ALA A 252 -17.53 0.05 -9.77
CA ALA A 252 -16.27 0.28 -9.07
C ALA A 252 -16.43 0.14 -7.53
N GLY A 253 -15.32 0.30 -6.81
CA GLY A 253 -15.21 0.35 -5.35
C GLY A 253 -14.92 -0.99 -4.68
N GLY A 254 -15.29 -2.11 -5.31
CA GLY A 254 -15.09 -3.45 -4.75
C GLY A 254 -15.75 -3.57 -3.37
N ARG A 255 -14.93 -3.71 -2.32
CA ARG A 255 -15.34 -3.80 -0.91
C ARG A 255 -15.68 -2.44 -0.25
N VAL A 256 -15.48 -1.32 -0.95
CA VAL A 256 -16.14 -0.05 -0.60
C VAL A 256 -17.41 0.03 -1.42
N TYR A 257 -18.56 -0.11 -0.76
CA TYR A 257 -19.86 -0.19 -1.41
C TYR A 257 -20.95 0.52 -0.62
N THR A 258 -21.34 1.68 -1.12
CA THR A 258 -22.59 2.35 -0.72
C THR A 258 -23.73 1.90 -1.63
N LYS A 259 -24.85 1.50 -1.03
CA LYS A 259 -26.11 1.30 -1.74
C LYS A 259 -27.05 2.46 -1.43
N LYS A 260 -27.62 3.07 -2.47
CA LYS A 260 -28.80 3.93 -2.31
C LYS A 260 -29.97 3.03 -1.91
N MET A 261 -30.55 3.29 -0.75
CA MET A 261 -31.78 2.69 -0.27
C MET A 261 -32.91 3.70 -0.41
N GLU A 262 -34.08 3.24 -0.85
CA GLU A 262 -35.21 4.12 -1.15
C GLU A 262 -36.55 3.37 -1.03
N GLY A 263 -37.58 4.09 -0.59
CA GLY A 263 -38.96 3.62 -0.57
C GLY A 263 -39.86 4.61 0.17
N GLY A 264 -41.14 4.65 -0.23
CA GLY A 264 -42.04 5.74 0.19
C GLY A 264 -41.45 7.11 -0.15
N SER A 265 -41.36 7.99 0.84
CA SER A 265 -40.71 9.30 0.75
C SER A 265 -39.29 9.35 1.34
N LYS A 266 -38.69 8.19 1.67
CA LYS A 266 -37.37 8.12 2.33
C LYS A 266 -36.29 7.63 1.37
N ILE A 267 -35.11 8.24 1.48
CA ILE A 267 -33.90 7.87 0.75
C ILE A 267 -32.74 7.89 1.75
N ALA A 268 -31.83 6.91 1.67
CA ALA A 268 -30.63 6.84 2.49
C ALA A 268 -29.45 6.23 1.73
N ALA A 269 -28.22 6.62 2.10
CA ALA A 269 -26.99 6.01 1.61
C ALA A 269 -26.41 5.03 2.65
N ALA A 270 -26.45 3.72 2.34
CA ALA A 270 -26.00 2.66 3.25
C ALA A 270 -24.64 2.10 2.85
N ASP A 271 -23.62 2.24 3.71
CA ASP A 271 -22.30 1.63 3.50
C ASP A 271 -22.28 0.16 3.94
N LEU A 272 -22.52 -0.72 2.96
CA LEU A 272 -22.54 -2.18 3.09
C LEU A 272 -21.14 -2.81 3.17
N GLY A 273 -20.12 -2.05 2.78
CA GLY A 273 -18.71 -2.42 2.86
C GLY A 273 -17.93 -1.56 3.85
N GLY A 274 -16.74 -1.10 3.47
CA GLY A 274 -15.96 -0.15 4.26
C GLY A 274 -16.72 1.16 4.54
N SER A 275 -16.96 1.44 5.82
CA SER A 275 -17.81 2.55 6.29
C SER A 275 -17.08 3.64 7.08
N VAL A 276 -16.11 3.28 7.93
CA VAL A 276 -15.44 4.21 8.84
C VAL A 276 -14.10 4.67 8.27
N LEU A 277 -13.84 5.98 8.26
CA LEU A 277 -12.51 6.55 8.08
C LEU A 277 -11.85 6.64 9.46
N THR A 278 -10.91 5.72 9.73
CA THR A 278 -10.12 5.73 10.97
C THR A 278 -8.98 6.76 10.87
N GLY A 279 -8.90 7.64 11.87
CA GLY A 279 -7.80 8.61 12.10
C GLY A 279 -7.74 9.76 11.09
N THR A 280 -8.49 10.83 11.32
CA THR A 280 -8.58 11.98 10.38
C THR A 280 -7.30 12.79 10.17
N LEU A 281 -6.24 12.63 10.98
CA LEU A 281 -5.00 13.39 10.82
C LEU A 281 -4.14 12.82 9.67
N GLY A 282 -3.84 11.53 9.74
CA GLY A 282 -3.00 10.83 8.76
C GLY A 282 -3.73 10.24 7.57
N ASN A 283 -5.01 9.93 7.70
CA ASN A 283 -5.74 9.17 6.68
C ASN A 283 -5.93 9.97 5.37
N PRO A 284 -5.36 9.52 4.22
CA PRO A 284 -5.44 10.24 2.94
C PRO A 284 -6.86 10.35 2.39
N LEU A 285 -7.81 9.51 2.82
CA LEU A 285 -9.21 9.60 2.42
C LEU A 285 -9.89 10.84 3.03
N GLY A 286 -9.40 11.34 4.17
CA GLY A 286 -9.81 12.64 4.71
C GLY A 286 -9.38 13.82 3.84
N ILE A 287 -8.27 13.67 3.11
CA ILE A 287 -7.85 14.66 2.10
C ILE A 287 -8.78 14.62 0.89
N LEU A 288 -9.15 13.42 0.40
CA LEU A 288 -10.12 13.28 -0.70
C LEU A 288 -11.48 13.87 -0.31
N ALA A 289 -11.96 13.64 0.92
CA ALA A 289 -13.18 14.27 1.42
C ALA A 289 -13.09 15.80 1.41
N ARG A 290 -11.94 16.38 1.82
CA ARG A 290 -11.68 17.83 1.77
C ARG A 290 -11.63 18.38 0.33
N GLN A 291 -10.99 17.67 -0.60
CA GLN A 291 -10.97 18.03 -2.02
C GLN A 291 -12.36 18.03 -2.66
N LEU A 292 -13.28 17.18 -2.16
CA LEU A 292 -14.68 17.11 -2.56
C LEU A 292 -15.61 18.03 -1.73
N SER A 293 -15.04 18.89 -0.87
CA SER A 293 -15.78 19.80 0.02
C SER A 293 -16.77 19.10 0.98
N TYR A 294 -16.51 17.84 1.35
CA TYR A 294 -17.30 17.13 2.35
C TYR A 294 -16.72 17.28 3.75
N GLN A 295 -17.54 17.76 4.68
CA GLN A 295 -17.23 17.72 6.11
C GLN A 295 -17.44 16.30 6.64
N LEU A 296 -16.42 15.75 7.29
CA LEU A 296 -16.49 14.45 7.95
C LEU A 296 -17.28 14.53 9.25
N HIS A 297 -18.07 13.50 9.55
CA HIS A 297 -18.88 13.42 10.76
C HIS A 297 -18.22 12.48 11.77
N LYS A 298 -17.79 13.00 12.93
CA LYS A 298 -17.18 12.20 13.99
C LYS A 298 -18.14 11.13 14.49
N VAL A 299 -17.66 9.89 14.61
CA VAL A 299 -18.32 8.84 15.40
C VAL A 299 -18.12 9.19 16.87
N ARG A 300 -19.20 9.40 17.63
CA ARG A 300 -19.11 9.73 19.05
C ARG A 300 -18.75 8.50 19.87
N ASP A 301 -18.10 8.73 21.01
CA ASP A 301 -17.58 7.66 21.88
C ASP A 301 -18.66 6.94 22.72
N LYS A 302 -19.91 7.43 22.69
CA LYS A 302 -21.02 6.90 23.51
C LYS A 302 -21.69 5.72 22.81
N CYS A 303 -21.52 4.53 23.36
CA CYS A 303 -22.16 3.28 22.92
C CYS A 303 -22.84 2.59 24.11
N PRO A 304 -24.11 2.91 24.44
CA PRO A 304 -24.83 2.20 25.50
C PRO A 304 -25.04 0.72 25.11
N LEU A 305 -24.99 -0.15 26.10
CA LEU A 305 -25.25 -1.58 25.94
C LEU A 305 -26.62 -1.92 26.53
N TYR A 306 -27.34 -2.81 25.85
CA TYR A 306 -28.65 -3.32 26.27
C TYR A 306 -28.58 -4.82 26.55
N ARG A 307 -29.21 -5.26 27.64
CA ARG A 307 -29.39 -6.67 28.00
C ARG A 307 -30.37 -7.35 27.02
N PRO A 308 -30.44 -8.70 27.03
CA PRO A 308 -31.38 -9.46 26.19
C PRO A 308 -32.87 -9.17 26.49
N ASP A 309 -33.19 -8.64 27.68
CA ASP A 309 -34.52 -8.16 28.06
C ASP A 309 -34.82 -6.72 27.63
N GLY A 310 -33.89 -6.07 26.90
CA GLY A 310 -33.98 -4.69 26.45
C GLY A 310 -33.60 -3.63 27.48
N SER A 311 -33.32 -4.01 28.73
CA SER A 311 -32.93 -3.05 29.77
C SER A 311 -31.49 -2.52 29.55
N PRO A 312 -31.20 -1.24 29.88
CA PRO A 312 -29.86 -0.70 29.76
C PRO A 312 -28.92 -1.32 30.81
N VAL A 313 -27.71 -1.69 30.38
CA VAL A 313 -26.65 -2.17 31.27
C VAL A 313 -26.21 -1.03 32.21
N ASP A 314 -25.88 -1.38 33.45
CA ASP A 314 -25.35 -0.42 34.41
C ASP A 314 -23.93 0.03 34.03
N HIS A 315 -23.69 1.35 34.06
CA HIS A 315 -22.44 1.97 33.62
C HIS A 315 -21.21 1.49 34.42
N ASP A 316 -21.37 1.22 35.72
CA ASP A 316 -20.25 0.83 36.57
C ASP A 316 -19.92 -0.67 36.39
N VAL A 317 -20.92 -1.49 36.05
CA VAL A 317 -20.73 -2.89 35.63
C VAL A 317 -20.03 -2.95 34.26
N ASP A 318 -20.50 -2.19 33.28
CA ASP A 318 -19.88 -2.07 31.95
C ASP A 318 -18.42 -1.61 32.07
N SER A 319 -18.17 -0.50 32.78
CA SER A 319 -16.83 0.01 33.06
C SER A 319 -15.91 -1.00 33.77
N LYS A 320 -16.46 -1.81 34.70
CA LYS A 320 -15.72 -2.86 35.40
C LYS A 320 -15.29 -3.98 34.45
N VAL A 321 -16.19 -4.46 33.59
CA VAL A 321 -15.91 -5.54 32.64
C VAL A 321 -15.01 -5.06 31.50
N GLU A 322 -15.19 -3.84 30.99
CA GLU A 322 -14.27 -3.23 30.01
C GLU A 322 -12.85 -3.15 30.60
N ALA A 323 -12.72 -2.72 31.86
CA ALA A 323 -11.44 -2.68 32.55
C ALA A 323 -10.83 -4.08 32.76
N ALA A 324 -11.65 -5.11 33.01
CA ALA A 324 -11.19 -6.50 33.12
C ALA A 324 -10.68 -7.03 31.76
N PHE A 325 -11.47 -6.87 30.70
CA PHE A 325 -11.11 -7.26 29.35
C PHE A 325 -9.78 -6.62 28.89
N ASN A 326 -9.61 -5.31 29.13
CA ASN A 326 -8.37 -4.61 28.85
C ASN A 326 -7.17 -5.14 29.67
N ARG A 327 -7.36 -5.52 30.95
CA ARG A 327 -6.30 -6.19 31.74
C ARG A 327 -5.89 -7.53 31.12
N LEU A 328 -6.83 -8.31 30.59
CA LEU A 328 -6.53 -9.59 29.95
C LEU A 328 -5.74 -9.40 28.65
N LEU A 329 -6.08 -8.41 27.83
CA LEU A 329 -5.29 -8.05 26.63
C LEU A 329 -3.89 -7.55 26.99
N ASP A 330 -3.74 -6.77 28.06
CA ASP A 330 -2.42 -6.36 28.55
C ASP A 330 -1.59 -7.54 29.08
N ASN A 331 -2.23 -8.56 29.66
CA ASN A 331 -1.58 -9.80 30.06
C ASN A 331 -1.22 -10.69 28.85
N ALA A 332 -2.06 -10.74 27.81
CA ALA A 332 -1.74 -11.36 26.52
C ALA A 332 -0.51 -10.69 25.87
N SER A 333 -0.40 -9.36 25.95
CA SER A 333 0.77 -8.63 25.45
C SER A 333 2.05 -8.90 26.26
N LYS A 334 1.95 -9.19 27.57
CA LYS A 334 3.10 -9.59 28.40
C LYS A 334 3.51 -11.04 28.13
N ILE A 335 2.56 -11.98 28.07
CA ILE A 335 2.91 -13.40 27.91
C ILE A 335 3.54 -13.69 26.57
N ARG A 336 3.12 -13.04 25.46
CA ARG A 336 3.79 -13.21 24.16
C ARG A 336 5.27 -12.82 24.20
N GLN A 337 5.62 -11.77 24.96
CA GLN A 337 7.01 -11.34 25.13
C GLN A 337 7.83 -12.37 25.92
N LEU A 338 7.21 -13.08 26.88
CA LEU A 338 7.85 -14.15 27.64
C LEU A 338 7.93 -15.47 26.85
N MET A 339 6.97 -15.74 25.97
CA MET A 339 6.92 -16.95 25.14
C MET A 339 7.85 -16.90 23.92
N GLY A 340 8.24 -15.70 23.47
CA GLY A 340 9.09 -15.52 22.29
C GLY A 340 8.48 -16.18 21.05
N GLU A 341 9.28 -16.95 20.31
CA GLU A 341 8.87 -17.63 19.08
C GLU A 341 7.66 -18.57 19.25
N VAL A 342 7.48 -19.16 20.45
CA VAL A 342 6.34 -20.07 20.72
C VAL A 342 4.99 -19.36 20.65
N SER A 343 4.95 -18.02 20.81
CA SER A 343 3.71 -17.25 20.71
C SER A 343 3.11 -17.21 19.30
N VAL A 344 3.88 -17.57 18.27
CA VAL A 344 3.45 -17.58 16.85
C VAL A 344 2.42 -18.68 16.57
N ASP A 345 2.53 -19.81 17.29
CA ASP A 345 1.65 -20.98 17.17
C ASP A 345 0.42 -20.92 18.10
N VAL A 346 0.28 -19.85 18.88
CA VAL A 346 -0.80 -19.68 19.87
C VAL A 346 -1.82 -18.65 19.39
N SER A 347 -3.10 -18.95 19.59
CA SER A 347 -4.18 -18.02 19.28
C SER A 347 -4.49 -17.05 20.42
N LEU A 348 -4.87 -15.83 20.08
CA LEU A 348 -5.30 -14.82 21.06
C LEU A 348 -6.49 -15.29 21.88
N GLY A 349 -7.42 -16.03 21.27
CA GLY A 349 -8.58 -16.62 21.94
C GLY A 349 -8.18 -17.59 23.06
N ALA A 350 -7.23 -18.50 22.80
CA ALA A 350 -6.74 -19.43 23.81
C ALA A 350 -6.07 -18.72 25.00
N ALA A 351 -5.30 -17.65 24.72
CA ALA A 351 -4.69 -16.84 25.77
C ALA A 351 -5.74 -16.10 26.62
N LEU A 352 -6.73 -15.46 25.99
CA LEU A 352 -7.79 -14.73 26.70
C LEU A 352 -8.67 -15.64 27.56
N GLU A 353 -9.02 -16.83 27.05
CA GLU A 353 -9.77 -17.85 27.79
C GLU A 353 -8.98 -18.35 29.01
N THR A 354 -7.69 -18.69 28.81
CA THR A 354 -6.79 -19.10 29.91
C THR A 354 -6.71 -18.02 30.99
N PHE A 355 -6.57 -16.74 30.62
CA PHE A 355 -6.49 -15.67 31.62
C PHE A 355 -7.82 -15.38 32.32
N ARG A 356 -8.96 -15.48 31.62
CA ARG A 356 -10.29 -15.38 32.25
C ARG A 356 -10.42 -16.39 33.38
N GLU A 357 -10.04 -17.65 33.12
CA GLU A 357 -10.11 -18.74 34.08
C GLU A 357 -9.12 -18.58 35.24
N VAL A 358 -7.87 -18.24 34.96
CA VAL A 358 -6.83 -18.06 35.99
C VAL A 358 -7.12 -16.89 36.93
N TYR A 359 -7.64 -15.78 36.42
CA TYR A 359 -7.96 -14.60 37.24
C TYR A 359 -9.37 -14.61 37.83
N GLY A 360 -10.24 -15.55 37.43
CA GLY A 360 -11.64 -15.58 37.86
C GLY A 360 -12.39 -14.31 37.45
N GLU A 361 -12.18 -13.82 36.23
CA GLU A 361 -12.89 -12.66 35.68
C GLU A 361 -14.19 -13.12 34.99
N ALA A 362 -15.22 -12.27 35.00
CA ALA A 362 -16.57 -12.57 34.51
C ALA A 362 -17.23 -13.79 35.21
N VAL A 363 -17.52 -13.62 36.51
CA VAL A 363 -17.90 -14.74 37.40
C VAL A 363 -19.40 -15.08 37.33
N ASN A 364 -20.23 -14.10 36.97
CA ASN A 364 -21.67 -14.27 36.81
C ASN A 364 -22.12 -14.14 35.34
N SER A 365 -23.37 -14.49 35.05
CA SER A 365 -23.93 -14.49 33.70
C SER A 365 -23.92 -13.10 33.03
N GLU A 366 -24.23 -12.03 33.77
CA GLU A 366 -24.23 -10.66 33.24
C GLU A 366 -22.82 -10.21 32.84
N GLU A 367 -21.82 -10.43 33.72
CA GLU A 367 -20.43 -10.13 33.41
C GLU A 367 -19.90 -10.99 32.25
N MET A 368 -20.32 -12.25 32.15
CA MET A 368 -19.96 -13.14 31.04
C MET A 368 -20.58 -12.68 29.71
N ASN A 369 -21.82 -12.19 29.72
CA ASN A 369 -22.47 -11.64 28.54
C ASN A 369 -21.77 -10.36 28.05
N LEU A 370 -21.38 -9.47 28.97
CA LEU A 370 -20.56 -8.29 28.67
C LEU A 370 -19.17 -8.67 28.14
N PHE A 371 -18.52 -9.65 28.76
CA PHE A 371 -17.23 -10.17 28.31
C PHE A 371 -17.33 -10.76 26.89
N ASN A 372 -18.38 -11.52 26.61
CA ASN A 372 -18.70 -12.03 25.27
C ASN A 372 -18.95 -10.90 24.27
N TRP A 373 -19.59 -9.79 24.67
CA TRP A 373 -19.76 -8.62 23.81
C TRP A 373 -18.41 -7.96 23.46
N HIS A 374 -17.49 -7.82 24.41
CA HIS A 374 -16.14 -7.32 24.12
C HIS A 374 -15.33 -8.28 23.22
N LEU A 375 -15.46 -9.60 23.41
CA LEU A 375 -14.88 -10.59 22.49
C LEU A 375 -15.47 -10.45 21.09
N ALA A 376 -16.79 -10.30 20.95
CA ALA A 376 -17.45 -10.08 19.67
C ALA A 376 -17.01 -8.77 18.99
N ASN A 377 -16.78 -7.71 19.77
CA ASN A 377 -16.26 -6.44 19.27
C ASN A 377 -14.81 -6.56 18.76
N LEU A 378 -13.99 -7.40 19.40
CA LEU A 378 -12.64 -7.72 18.93
C LEU A 378 -12.65 -8.62 17.67
N GLU A 379 -13.60 -9.57 17.59
CA GLU A 379 -13.85 -10.36 16.37
C GLU A 379 -14.35 -9.49 15.22
N TYR A 380 -15.16 -8.46 15.49
CA TYR A 380 -15.56 -7.44 14.52
C TYR A 380 -14.36 -6.65 14.00
N ALA A 381 -13.53 -6.09 14.89
CA ALA A 381 -12.35 -5.31 14.51
C ALA A 381 -11.43 -6.10 13.56
N ASN A 382 -11.21 -7.38 13.85
CA ASN A 382 -10.34 -8.26 13.05
C ASN A 382 -11.06 -9.00 11.90
N ALA A 383 -12.40 -8.91 11.82
CA ALA A 383 -13.28 -9.83 11.08
C ALA A 383 -12.92 -11.33 11.27
N GLY A 384 -12.31 -11.71 12.38
CA GLY A 384 -11.64 -12.99 12.56
C GLY A 384 -12.04 -13.68 13.85
N LEU A 385 -12.09 -15.01 13.82
CA LEU A 385 -12.29 -15.81 15.03
C LEU A 385 -11.06 -15.68 15.93
N LEU A 386 -11.23 -15.36 17.21
CA LEU A 386 -10.10 -15.21 18.14
C LEU A 386 -9.28 -16.50 18.28
N SER A 387 -9.91 -17.66 18.08
CA SER A 387 -9.28 -18.98 18.05
C SER A 387 -8.31 -19.19 16.87
N ARG A 388 -8.34 -18.31 15.86
CA ARG A 388 -7.46 -18.34 14.68
C ARG A 388 -6.54 -17.12 14.56
N LEU A 389 -6.74 -16.10 15.40
CA LEU A 389 -6.02 -14.84 15.39
C LEU A 389 -4.69 -14.98 16.16
N SER A 390 -3.57 -14.51 15.60
CA SER A 390 -2.22 -14.70 16.16
C SER A 390 -2.02 -13.98 17.50
N LEU A 391 -1.66 -14.69 18.57
CA LEU A 391 -1.27 -14.05 19.84
C LEU A 391 -0.06 -13.14 19.65
N ALA A 392 0.90 -13.54 18.82
CA ALA A 392 2.13 -12.79 18.58
C ALA A 392 1.88 -11.45 17.86
N PHE A 393 1.03 -11.44 16.82
CA PHE A 393 1.05 -10.42 15.78
C PHE A 393 -0.32 -9.82 15.38
N TRP A 394 -1.41 -10.08 16.10
CA TRP A 394 -2.74 -9.56 15.73
C TRP A 394 -2.86 -8.03 15.72
N ASP A 395 -2.10 -7.34 16.57
CA ASP A 395 -2.03 -5.89 16.79
C ASP A 395 -0.74 -5.29 16.20
N GLN A 396 -0.13 -5.93 15.21
CA GLN A 396 1.15 -5.48 14.64
C GLN A 396 1.07 -4.12 13.95
N ASP A 397 -0.13 -3.67 13.57
CA ASP A 397 -0.43 -2.37 12.98
C ASP A 397 -0.80 -1.26 14.00
N ASP A 398 -1.08 -1.59 15.27
CA ASP A 398 -1.35 -0.60 16.33
C ASP A 398 -0.32 0.56 16.39
N PRO A 399 1.00 0.36 16.20
CA PRO A 399 1.99 1.44 16.21
C PRO A 399 1.84 2.47 15.09
N TYR A 400 1.06 2.17 14.06
CA TYR A 400 0.88 3.02 12.88
C TYR A 400 -0.45 3.78 12.85
N ASP A 401 -1.24 3.79 13.94
CA ASP A 401 -2.54 4.51 13.96
C ASP A 401 -2.44 5.95 13.39
N MET A 402 -3.39 6.27 12.50
CA MET A 402 -3.39 7.52 11.75
C MET A 402 -3.75 8.76 12.58
N GLY A 403 -4.20 8.58 13.83
CA GLY A 403 -4.45 9.66 14.78
C GLY A 403 -5.66 10.55 14.47
N GLY A 404 -6.26 11.10 15.52
CA GLY A 404 -7.48 11.91 15.43
C GLY A 404 -8.74 11.05 15.36
N ASP A 405 -9.87 11.71 15.13
CA ASP A 405 -11.18 11.06 15.27
C ASP A 405 -11.46 9.99 14.19
N HIS A 406 -12.29 9.03 14.54
CA HIS A 406 -12.94 8.14 13.58
C HIS A 406 -14.19 8.82 13.02
N CYS A 407 -14.39 8.76 11.70
CA CYS A 407 -15.46 9.51 11.04
C CYS A 407 -16.23 8.71 10.00
N PHE A 408 -17.49 9.10 9.78
CA PHE A 408 -18.27 8.79 8.58
C PHE A 408 -18.13 9.90 7.54
N LEU A 409 -18.31 9.53 6.27
CA LEU A 409 -18.52 10.47 5.18
C LEU A 409 -20.03 10.64 4.93
N PRO A 410 -20.62 11.84 5.09
CA PRO A 410 -22.03 12.07 4.76
C PRO A 410 -22.35 11.69 3.31
N GLY A 411 -23.40 10.88 3.13
CA GLY A 411 -23.81 10.29 1.86
C GLY A 411 -23.02 9.05 1.41
N GLY A 412 -22.14 8.51 2.26
CA GLY A 412 -21.46 7.23 2.09
C GLY A 412 -20.17 7.26 1.26
N ASN A 413 -19.28 6.30 1.52
CA ASN A 413 -17.92 6.24 0.95
C ASN A 413 -17.86 6.00 -0.57
N GLY A 414 -18.98 5.60 -1.18
CA GLY A 414 -19.17 5.50 -2.63
C GLY A 414 -18.95 6.84 -3.34
N ARG A 415 -19.08 7.97 -2.64
CA ARG A 415 -18.69 9.31 -3.15
C ARG A 415 -17.19 9.40 -3.47
N LEU A 416 -16.34 8.82 -2.62
CA LEU A 416 -14.89 8.74 -2.88
C LEU A 416 -14.60 7.83 -4.08
N VAL A 417 -15.29 6.68 -4.14
CA VAL A 417 -15.17 5.73 -5.27
C VAL A 417 -15.56 6.38 -6.59
N GLN A 418 -16.69 7.10 -6.63
CA GLN A 418 -17.18 7.81 -7.82
C GLN A 418 -16.17 8.85 -8.31
N ALA A 419 -15.65 9.70 -7.40
CA ALA A 419 -14.67 10.72 -7.74
C ALA A 419 -13.32 10.14 -8.21
N LEU A 420 -12.89 9.01 -7.65
CA LEU A 420 -11.68 8.32 -8.09
C LEU A 420 -11.87 7.62 -9.44
N ALA A 421 -13.04 7.02 -9.69
CA ALA A 421 -13.38 6.36 -10.94
C ALA A 421 -13.65 7.32 -12.11
N GLU A 422 -13.93 8.58 -11.83
CA GLU A 422 -14.22 9.60 -12.85
C GLU A 422 -13.05 9.76 -13.85
N ASN A 423 -13.40 9.70 -15.14
CA ASN A 423 -12.49 9.72 -16.28
C ASN A 423 -11.46 8.57 -16.37
N LEU A 424 -11.61 7.48 -15.60
CA LEU A 424 -10.79 6.29 -15.76
C LEU A 424 -11.34 5.34 -16.86
N PRO A 425 -10.47 4.70 -17.67
CA PRO A 425 -10.85 3.70 -18.65
C PRO A 425 -11.13 2.34 -17.97
N ILE A 426 -12.29 2.23 -17.33
CA ILE A 426 -12.75 1.02 -16.63
C ILE A 426 -13.66 0.19 -17.54
N SER A 427 -13.28 -1.08 -17.75
CA SER A 427 -14.12 -2.11 -18.38
C SER A 427 -14.76 -2.97 -17.30
N TYR A 428 -16.05 -2.75 -17.07
CA TYR A 428 -16.87 -3.54 -16.13
C TYR A 428 -17.26 -4.91 -16.71
N GLU A 429 -17.67 -5.82 -15.82
CA GLU A 429 -18.10 -7.18 -16.14
C GLU A 429 -17.00 -7.98 -16.88
N LYS A 430 -15.74 -7.72 -16.51
CA LYS A 430 -14.52 -8.37 -17.02
C LYS A 430 -13.86 -9.21 -15.93
N THR A 431 -14.46 -10.36 -15.63
CA THR A 431 -13.87 -11.35 -14.73
C THR A 431 -12.58 -11.91 -15.34
N VAL A 432 -11.44 -11.63 -14.69
CA VAL A 432 -10.14 -12.20 -15.07
C VAL A 432 -10.07 -13.65 -14.58
N HIS A 433 -9.68 -14.56 -15.46
CA HIS A 433 -9.46 -15.98 -15.13
C HIS A 433 -8.00 -16.41 -15.26
N THR A 434 -7.20 -15.69 -16.05
CA THR A 434 -5.78 -16.02 -16.24
C THR A 434 -4.96 -14.77 -16.47
N VAL A 435 -3.80 -14.71 -15.83
CA VAL A 435 -2.76 -13.69 -16.02
C VAL A 435 -1.49 -14.41 -16.47
N ARG A 436 -1.08 -14.17 -17.72
CA ARG A 436 0.22 -14.61 -18.25
C ARG A 436 1.21 -13.47 -18.16
N TYR A 437 2.45 -13.74 -17.76
CA TYR A 437 3.51 -12.74 -17.67
C TYR A 437 4.88 -13.32 -18.04
N GLY A 438 5.76 -12.49 -18.59
CA GLY A 438 7.10 -12.89 -18.99
C GLY A 438 7.95 -11.73 -19.49
N SER A 439 9.09 -12.04 -20.12
CA SER A 439 10.01 -11.05 -20.70
C SER A 439 9.32 -10.06 -21.63
N ASP A 440 8.29 -10.52 -22.34
CA ASP A 440 7.68 -9.81 -23.46
C ASP A 440 6.47 -8.95 -23.04
N GLY A 441 6.08 -9.00 -21.76
CA GLY A 441 4.93 -8.25 -21.21
C GLY A 441 3.97 -9.13 -20.43
N VAL A 442 2.68 -8.77 -20.50
CA VAL A 442 1.57 -9.45 -19.82
C VAL A 442 0.38 -9.68 -20.77
N GLN A 443 -0.32 -10.79 -20.57
CA GLN A 443 -1.62 -11.07 -21.20
C GLN A 443 -2.64 -11.39 -20.10
N VAL A 444 -3.73 -10.62 -20.02
CA VAL A 444 -4.81 -10.80 -19.05
C VAL A 444 -6.06 -11.29 -19.78
N ILE A 445 -6.58 -12.46 -19.38
CA ILE A 445 -7.65 -13.16 -20.08
C ILE A 445 -8.96 -13.08 -19.28
N THR A 446 -10.01 -12.56 -19.91
CA THR A 446 -11.36 -12.42 -19.34
C THR A 446 -12.37 -13.11 -20.27
N GLY A 447 -12.84 -14.30 -19.87
CA GLY A 447 -13.61 -15.18 -20.77
C GLY A 447 -12.90 -15.37 -22.12
N ASN A 448 -13.55 -14.90 -23.19
CA ASN A 448 -13.05 -15.02 -24.58
C ASN A 448 -12.20 -13.82 -25.05
N GLN A 449 -11.88 -12.87 -24.18
CA GLN A 449 -11.08 -11.67 -24.52
C GLN A 449 -9.69 -11.73 -23.87
N THR A 450 -8.67 -11.31 -24.60
CA THR A 450 -7.29 -11.16 -24.11
C THR A 450 -6.91 -9.69 -24.20
N PHE A 451 -6.40 -9.14 -23.11
CA PHE A 451 -5.82 -7.80 -23.02
C PHE A 451 -4.31 -7.93 -22.90
N GLU A 452 -3.57 -7.22 -23.76
CA GLU A 452 -2.10 -7.23 -23.76
C GLU A 452 -1.55 -5.90 -23.21
N GLY A 453 -0.47 -5.98 -22.44
CA GLY A 453 0.19 -4.82 -21.85
C GLY A 453 1.66 -5.10 -21.52
N ASP A 454 2.38 -4.06 -21.13
CA ASP A 454 3.77 -4.17 -20.71
C ASP A 454 3.89 -4.60 -19.25
N MET A 455 2.92 -4.21 -18.42
CA MET A 455 2.83 -4.56 -17.00
C MET A 455 1.37 -4.77 -16.58
N ALA A 456 1.15 -5.59 -15.56
CA ALA A 456 -0.13 -5.74 -14.89
C ALA A 456 -0.03 -5.42 -13.40
N LEU A 457 -1.07 -4.80 -12.84
CA LEU A 457 -1.26 -4.63 -11.41
C LEU A 457 -2.46 -5.48 -10.95
N CYS A 458 -2.21 -6.47 -10.10
CA CYS A 458 -3.23 -7.32 -9.51
C CYS A 458 -3.76 -6.69 -8.21
N THR A 459 -5.06 -6.38 -8.14
CA THR A 459 -5.71 -5.86 -6.91
C THR A 459 -6.86 -6.73 -6.42
N VAL A 460 -6.90 -8.00 -6.85
CA VAL A 460 -7.95 -8.94 -6.43
C VAL A 460 -7.82 -9.25 -4.92
N PRO A 461 -8.93 -9.38 -4.17
CA PRO A 461 -8.88 -9.65 -2.73
C PRO A 461 -8.16 -10.96 -2.38
N LEU A 462 -7.58 -11.03 -1.18
CA LEU A 462 -6.86 -12.21 -0.69
C LEU A 462 -7.74 -13.48 -0.70
N GLY A 463 -9.04 -13.38 -0.42
CA GLY A 463 -9.97 -14.52 -0.57
C GLY A 463 -10.03 -15.09 -1.99
N VAL A 464 -9.96 -14.23 -3.02
CA VAL A 464 -9.92 -14.63 -4.43
C VAL A 464 -8.58 -15.30 -4.80
N LEU A 465 -7.47 -14.81 -4.23
CA LEU A 465 -6.15 -15.45 -4.37
C LEU A 465 -6.12 -16.83 -3.70
N LYS A 466 -6.63 -16.94 -2.47
CA LYS A 466 -6.74 -18.20 -1.70
C LYS A 466 -7.57 -19.26 -2.42
N ASN A 467 -8.65 -18.84 -3.10
CA ASN A 467 -9.51 -19.75 -3.85
C ASN A 467 -8.92 -20.21 -5.19
N GLY A 468 -7.83 -19.60 -5.66
CA GLY A 468 -7.20 -19.94 -6.94
C GLY A 468 -8.03 -19.58 -8.18
N SER A 469 -9.02 -18.68 -8.05
CA SER A 469 -9.94 -18.28 -9.15
C SER A 469 -9.22 -17.60 -10.33
N VAL A 470 -8.01 -17.09 -10.11
CA VAL A 470 -7.15 -16.47 -11.13
C VAL A 470 -5.90 -17.34 -11.30
N LYS A 471 -5.73 -17.92 -12.49
CA LYS A 471 -4.54 -18.71 -12.82
C LYS A 471 -3.39 -17.82 -13.26
N PHE A 472 -2.25 -17.93 -12.60
CA PHE A 472 -1.01 -17.26 -12.99
C PHE A 472 -0.15 -18.18 -13.87
N ILE A 473 0.43 -17.65 -14.95
CA ILE A 473 1.32 -18.40 -15.87
C ILE A 473 2.56 -17.55 -16.21
N PRO A 474 3.77 -17.91 -15.76
CA PRO A 474 4.10 -19.03 -14.88
C PRO A 474 3.42 -18.89 -13.51
N GLU A 475 3.47 -19.96 -12.72
CA GLU A 475 2.92 -19.95 -11.35
C GLU A 475 3.66 -18.92 -10.47
N LEU A 476 2.97 -18.41 -9.45
CA LEU A 476 3.56 -17.46 -8.49
C LEU A 476 4.69 -18.13 -7.69
N PRO A 477 5.73 -17.39 -7.26
CA PRO A 477 6.79 -17.94 -6.42
C PRO A 477 6.24 -18.59 -5.15
N GLN A 478 6.80 -19.73 -4.74
CA GLN A 478 6.32 -20.51 -3.59
C GLN A 478 6.16 -19.66 -2.33
N ARG A 479 7.12 -18.78 -2.03
CA ARG A 479 7.05 -17.85 -0.87
C ARG A 479 5.77 -17.00 -0.87
N LYS A 480 5.31 -16.54 -2.05
CA LYS A 480 4.07 -15.76 -2.21
C LYS A 480 2.84 -16.66 -2.06
N LEU A 481 2.86 -17.89 -2.60
CA LEU A 481 1.79 -18.87 -2.39
C LEU A 481 1.64 -19.24 -0.90
N ASP A 482 2.75 -19.40 -0.18
CA ASP A 482 2.75 -19.70 1.24
C ASP A 482 2.21 -18.51 2.07
N GLY A 483 2.56 -17.27 1.72
CA GLY A 483 1.99 -16.06 2.32
C GLY A 483 0.48 -15.93 2.07
N ILE A 484 0.03 -16.17 0.83
CA ILE A 484 -1.40 -16.27 0.47
C ILE A 484 -2.10 -17.33 1.33
N LYS A 485 -1.44 -18.46 1.61
CA LYS A 485 -1.99 -19.53 2.43
C LYS A 485 -2.04 -19.15 3.92
N ARG A 486 -0.96 -18.60 4.48
CA ARG A 486 -0.80 -18.23 5.91
C ARG A 486 -1.74 -17.13 6.36
N LEU A 487 -1.78 -15.98 5.67
CA LEU A 487 -2.59 -14.83 6.08
C LEU A 487 -4.05 -15.23 6.33
N GLY A 488 -4.67 -14.70 7.37
CA GLY A 488 -6.09 -14.87 7.59
C GLY A 488 -6.89 -14.04 6.59
N PHE A 489 -8.09 -14.52 6.23
CA PHE A 489 -9.07 -13.71 5.50
C PHE A 489 -10.41 -13.88 6.19
N GLY A 490 -10.85 -12.79 6.81
CA GLY A 490 -11.96 -12.72 7.74
C GLY A 490 -13.33 -12.57 7.10
N LEU A 491 -14.36 -12.60 7.93
CA LEU A 491 -15.74 -12.39 7.55
C LEU A 491 -16.48 -11.51 8.57
N LEU A 492 -17.12 -10.46 8.04
CA LEU A 492 -17.96 -9.51 8.74
C LEU A 492 -19.11 -9.15 7.80
N ASN A 493 -20.34 -9.24 8.29
CA ASN A 493 -21.54 -8.89 7.54
C ASN A 493 -22.37 -7.81 8.22
N LYS A 494 -23.33 -7.25 7.47
CA LYS A 494 -24.20 -6.13 7.85
C LYS A 494 -25.65 -6.41 7.46
N VAL A 495 -26.60 -5.94 8.27
CA VAL A 495 -28.02 -5.80 7.94
C VAL A 495 -28.36 -4.31 7.96
N ALA A 496 -28.55 -3.71 6.78
CA ALA A 496 -28.96 -2.32 6.65
C ALA A 496 -30.49 -2.24 6.52
N MET A 497 -31.13 -1.34 7.28
CA MET A 497 -32.59 -1.20 7.36
C MET A 497 -32.98 0.28 7.27
N LEU A 498 -33.80 0.63 6.28
CA LEU A 498 -34.38 1.97 6.11
C LEU A 498 -35.78 1.97 6.70
N PHE A 499 -36.06 2.86 7.66
CA PHE A 499 -37.34 2.93 8.37
C PHE A 499 -38.23 4.10 7.90
N PRO A 500 -39.51 4.17 8.31
CA PRO A 500 -40.37 5.33 8.05
C PRO A 500 -39.97 6.60 8.80
N HIS A 501 -39.38 6.46 9.99
CA HIS A 501 -38.88 7.55 10.82
C HIS A 501 -37.75 7.05 11.74
N VAL A 502 -37.04 7.97 12.38
CA VAL A 502 -36.05 7.64 13.42
C VAL A 502 -36.81 7.44 14.73
N PHE A 503 -36.82 6.22 15.26
CA PHE A 503 -37.41 5.89 16.58
C PHE A 503 -36.34 5.75 17.69
N TRP A 504 -35.07 5.57 17.31
CA TRP A 504 -33.93 5.55 18.22
C TRP A 504 -33.43 6.98 18.53
N SER A 505 -32.59 7.14 19.56
CA SER A 505 -32.01 8.46 19.88
C SER A 505 -31.04 8.93 18.79
N THR A 506 -31.21 10.18 18.34
CA THR A 506 -30.29 10.87 17.42
C THR A 506 -28.97 11.30 18.07
N ASP A 507 -28.87 11.19 19.41
CA ASP A 507 -27.65 11.46 20.17
C ASP A 507 -26.71 10.24 20.25
N LEU A 508 -27.10 9.14 19.60
CA LEU A 508 -26.34 7.89 19.53
C LEU A 508 -25.96 7.55 18.08
N GLU A 509 -24.66 7.44 17.84
CA GLU A 509 -24.06 6.89 16.62
C GLU A 509 -23.96 5.36 16.69
N THR A 510 -23.85 4.80 17.89
CA THR A 510 -23.75 3.36 18.17
C THR A 510 -24.54 2.95 19.40
N PHE A 511 -24.99 1.69 19.43
CA PHE A 511 -25.40 0.99 20.65
C PHE A 511 -25.20 -0.52 20.50
N GLY A 512 -24.95 -1.22 21.61
CA GLY A 512 -24.72 -2.66 21.64
C GLY A 512 -25.87 -3.45 22.25
N HIS A 513 -25.95 -4.73 21.92
CA HIS A 513 -26.91 -5.69 22.46
C HIS A 513 -26.15 -6.94 22.94
N LEU A 514 -26.38 -7.34 24.19
CA LEU A 514 -25.78 -8.53 24.78
C LEU A 514 -26.46 -9.82 24.30
N CYS A 515 -25.76 -10.95 24.40
CA CYS A 515 -26.32 -12.26 24.05
C CYS A 515 -25.99 -13.28 25.14
N ASP A 516 -27.01 -14.05 25.58
CA ASP A 516 -26.85 -15.15 26.54
C ASP A 516 -26.16 -16.39 25.94
N ASP A 517 -26.12 -16.50 24.61
CA ASP A 517 -25.46 -17.60 23.89
C ASP A 517 -24.08 -17.13 23.38
N SER A 518 -23.02 -17.62 24.03
CA SER A 518 -21.65 -17.31 23.66
C SER A 518 -21.28 -17.72 22.23
N SER A 519 -21.95 -18.73 21.66
CA SER A 519 -21.76 -19.19 20.27
C SER A 519 -22.44 -18.28 19.23
N ARG A 520 -23.24 -17.31 19.70
CA ARG A 520 -23.96 -16.29 18.94
C ARG A 520 -23.58 -14.86 19.34
N ARG A 521 -22.55 -14.67 20.18
CA ARG A 521 -22.09 -13.36 20.69
C ARG A 521 -21.91 -12.26 19.65
N GLY A 522 -21.57 -12.62 18.40
CA GLY A 522 -21.39 -11.70 17.28
C GLY A 522 -22.63 -11.47 16.42
N GLU A 523 -23.79 -12.05 16.74
CA GLU A 523 -25.04 -11.91 15.99
C GLU A 523 -25.79 -10.64 16.41
N PHE A 524 -25.79 -9.62 15.55
CA PHE A 524 -26.49 -8.34 15.77
C PHE A 524 -26.06 -7.60 17.06
N PHE A 525 -24.84 -7.85 17.51
CA PHE A 525 -24.29 -7.38 18.79
C PHE A 525 -24.04 -5.87 18.86
N LEU A 526 -23.90 -5.21 17.71
CA LEU A 526 -23.59 -3.78 17.58
C LEU A 526 -24.40 -3.16 16.43
N PHE A 527 -25.01 -2.03 16.71
CA PHE A 527 -25.80 -1.23 15.78
C PHE A 527 -25.10 0.11 15.52
N TYR A 528 -25.10 0.54 14.26
CA TYR A 528 -24.74 1.90 13.85
C TYR A 528 -25.97 2.68 13.39
N SER A 529 -26.18 3.84 14.00
CA SER A 529 -27.12 4.87 13.56
C SER A 529 -26.50 5.65 12.40
N TYR A 530 -27.14 5.63 11.25
CA TYR A 530 -26.74 6.41 10.08
C TYR A 530 -27.64 7.65 9.88
N ALA A 531 -28.55 7.94 10.82
CA ALA A 531 -29.54 9.02 10.72
C ALA A 531 -28.91 10.39 10.43
N SER A 532 -27.76 10.70 11.03
CA SER A 532 -27.03 11.97 10.85
C SER A 532 -26.23 12.06 9.54
N VAL A 533 -25.97 10.94 8.85
CA VAL A 533 -24.99 10.88 7.74
C VAL A 533 -25.53 10.29 6.44
N ALA A 534 -26.53 9.42 6.46
CA ALA A 534 -27.07 8.78 5.26
C ALA A 534 -28.12 9.61 4.52
N GLY A 535 -28.65 10.68 5.14
CA GLY A 535 -29.76 11.49 4.61
C GLY A 535 -31.16 10.94 4.89
N GLY A 536 -31.28 9.85 5.66
CA GLY A 536 -32.55 9.25 6.03
C GLY A 536 -32.43 8.32 7.26
N PRO A 537 -33.57 7.85 7.80
CA PRO A 537 -33.64 6.98 8.98
C PRO A 537 -33.11 5.57 8.69
N LEU A 538 -31.78 5.44 8.67
CA LEU A 538 -31.06 4.22 8.38
C LEU A 538 -30.35 3.69 9.63
N LEU A 539 -30.54 2.40 9.91
CA LEU A 539 -29.82 1.67 10.95
C LEU A 539 -29.06 0.49 10.31
N ILE A 540 -27.87 0.17 10.82
CA ILE A 540 -27.08 -0.98 10.37
C ILE A 540 -26.71 -1.87 11.57
N ALA A 541 -27.19 -3.12 11.59
CA ALA A 541 -26.75 -4.13 12.55
C ALA A 541 -25.54 -4.90 12.00
N LEU A 542 -24.57 -5.24 12.85
CA LEU A 542 -23.36 -5.98 12.49
C LEU A 542 -23.45 -7.47 12.82
N VAL A 543 -22.77 -8.31 12.02
CA VAL A 543 -22.63 -9.74 12.27
C VAL A 543 -21.17 -10.16 12.16
N ALA A 544 -20.56 -10.56 13.28
CA ALA A 544 -19.13 -10.86 13.42
C ALA A 544 -18.88 -12.27 13.99
N GLY A 545 -17.61 -12.68 14.08
CA GLY A 545 -17.20 -13.95 14.68
C GLY A 545 -17.83 -15.18 14.01
N GLU A 546 -18.14 -16.22 14.79
CA GLU A 546 -18.79 -17.43 14.28
C GLU A 546 -20.19 -17.18 13.70
N ALA A 547 -20.90 -16.19 14.25
CA ALA A 547 -22.22 -15.79 13.74
C ALA A 547 -22.14 -15.33 12.28
N ALA A 548 -21.05 -14.64 11.88
CA ALA A 548 -20.89 -14.18 10.50
C ALA A 548 -20.85 -15.32 9.48
N HIS A 549 -20.31 -16.49 9.86
CA HIS A 549 -20.28 -17.69 9.02
C HIS A 549 -21.66 -18.37 8.95
N LYS A 550 -22.33 -18.55 10.10
CA LYS A 550 -23.70 -19.09 10.17
C LYS A 550 -24.71 -18.19 9.41
N PHE A 551 -24.45 -16.88 9.39
CA PHE A 551 -25.27 -15.88 8.73
C PHE A 551 -25.26 -15.96 7.20
N GLU A 552 -24.18 -16.46 6.57
CA GLU A 552 -24.12 -16.54 5.09
C GLU A 552 -25.23 -17.44 4.50
N SER A 553 -25.63 -18.50 5.20
CA SER A 553 -26.71 -19.40 4.79
C SER A 553 -28.09 -19.06 5.37
N MET A 554 -28.18 -18.07 6.27
CA MET A 554 -29.46 -17.64 6.87
C MET A 554 -30.36 -16.96 5.81
N PRO A 555 -31.68 -17.20 5.79
CA PRO A 555 -32.60 -16.42 4.96
C PRO A 555 -32.60 -14.93 5.35
N PRO A 556 -32.67 -13.98 4.39
CA PRO A 556 -32.71 -12.55 4.72
C PRO A 556 -33.93 -12.10 5.52
N THR A 557 -35.05 -12.84 5.46
CA THR A 557 -36.25 -12.63 6.29
C THR A 557 -35.94 -12.86 7.76
N ASP A 558 -35.46 -14.06 8.09
CA ASP A 558 -35.15 -14.51 9.44
C ASP A 558 -34.10 -13.60 10.12
N ALA A 559 -33.16 -13.09 9.33
CA ALA A 559 -32.18 -12.09 9.75
C ALA A 559 -32.84 -10.77 10.16
N VAL A 560 -33.78 -10.25 9.36
CA VAL A 560 -34.51 -9.02 9.65
C VAL A 560 -35.44 -9.23 10.83
N ASP A 561 -36.17 -10.34 10.90
CA ASP A 561 -37.10 -10.66 11.99
C ASP A 561 -36.36 -10.72 13.34
N ARG A 562 -35.19 -11.36 13.40
CA ARG A 562 -34.34 -11.38 14.60
C ARG A 562 -33.85 -10.00 15.01
N VAL A 563 -33.45 -9.17 14.05
CA VAL A 563 -33.03 -7.79 14.33
C VAL A 563 -34.22 -6.95 14.84
N LEU A 564 -35.41 -7.13 14.26
CA LEU A 564 -36.62 -6.44 14.72
C LEU A 564 -37.06 -6.93 16.11
N GLN A 565 -36.91 -8.21 16.44
CA GLN A 565 -37.14 -8.72 17.80
C GLN A 565 -36.23 -8.04 18.83
N ILE A 566 -34.93 -7.87 18.53
CA ILE A 566 -33.99 -7.14 19.38
C ILE A 566 -34.42 -5.67 19.55
N LEU A 567 -34.74 -4.99 18.44
CA LEU A 567 -35.14 -3.59 18.47
C LEU A 567 -36.46 -3.38 19.24
N LYS A 568 -37.46 -4.24 19.02
CA LYS A 568 -38.73 -4.24 19.75
C LYS A 568 -38.52 -4.47 21.24
N GLY A 569 -37.71 -5.48 21.60
CA GLY A 569 -37.30 -5.73 22.99
C GLY A 569 -36.65 -4.53 23.67
N ILE A 570 -35.80 -3.77 22.97
CA ILE A 570 -35.17 -2.55 23.52
C ILE A 570 -36.19 -1.40 23.66
N TYR A 571 -36.98 -1.11 22.62
CA TYR A 571 -37.71 0.15 22.50
C TYR A 571 -39.19 0.09 22.92
N GLU A 572 -39.91 -1.02 22.71
CA GLU A 572 -41.32 -1.12 23.09
C GLU A 572 -41.55 -1.00 24.62
N PRO A 573 -40.70 -1.57 25.51
CA PRO A 573 -40.81 -1.35 26.96
C PRO A 573 -40.60 0.11 27.39
N GLN A 574 -39.99 0.93 26.55
CA GLN A 574 -39.82 2.38 26.75
C GLN A 574 -41.02 3.19 26.22
N GLY A 575 -42.06 2.52 25.70
CA GLY A 575 -43.22 3.15 25.07
C GLY A 575 -42.96 3.64 23.64
N ILE A 576 -41.91 3.15 22.98
CA ILE A 576 -41.52 3.54 21.62
C ILE A 576 -41.89 2.41 20.65
N ASP A 577 -42.86 2.67 19.78
CA ASP A 577 -43.24 1.77 18.69
C ASP A 577 -42.10 1.59 17.68
N VAL A 578 -41.81 0.35 17.28
CA VAL A 578 -40.76 0.03 16.31
C VAL A 578 -41.40 -0.32 14.97
N PRO A 579 -41.42 0.60 14.00
CA PRO A 579 -42.07 0.39 12.72
C PRO A 579 -41.33 -0.65 11.87
N GLU A 580 -42.07 -1.34 11.01
CA GLU A 580 -41.48 -2.22 10.00
C GLU A 580 -40.58 -1.45 9.02
N PRO A 581 -39.45 -2.03 8.58
CA PRO A 581 -38.51 -1.37 7.68
C PRO A 581 -39.06 -1.30 6.25
N ILE A 582 -38.96 -0.13 5.63
CA ILE A 582 -39.33 0.13 4.23
C ILE A 582 -38.48 -0.71 3.26
N GLN A 583 -37.19 -0.84 3.56
CA GLN A 583 -36.26 -1.62 2.74
C GLN A 583 -35.14 -2.18 3.62
N THR A 584 -34.76 -3.43 3.36
CA THR A 584 -33.68 -4.12 4.06
C THR A 584 -32.63 -4.67 3.09
N VAL A 585 -31.39 -4.81 3.55
CA VAL A 585 -30.28 -5.38 2.78
C VAL A 585 -29.34 -6.14 3.72
N CYS A 586 -29.27 -7.46 3.57
CA CYS A 586 -28.25 -8.30 4.20
C CYS A 586 -27.03 -8.42 3.28
N THR A 587 -25.81 -8.32 3.81
CA THR A 587 -24.59 -8.62 3.05
C THR A 587 -24.22 -10.10 3.13
N ARG A 588 -23.47 -10.55 2.12
CA ARG A 588 -22.98 -11.93 1.95
C ARG A 588 -21.54 -11.89 1.42
N TRP A 589 -20.63 -11.29 2.18
CA TRP A 589 -19.25 -11.06 1.73
C TRP A 589 -18.46 -12.36 1.54
N GLY A 590 -18.79 -13.41 2.32
CA GLY A 590 -18.17 -14.74 2.20
C GLY A 590 -18.59 -15.46 0.91
N SER A 591 -19.86 -15.33 0.53
CA SER A 591 -20.40 -15.93 -0.71
C SER A 591 -20.17 -15.08 -1.96
N ASP A 592 -19.65 -13.85 -1.84
CA ASP A 592 -19.39 -12.96 -2.98
C ASP A 592 -18.16 -13.45 -3.78
N PRO A 593 -18.32 -13.87 -5.05
CA PRO A 593 -17.23 -14.48 -5.83
C PRO A 593 -16.08 -13.51 -6.16
N PHE A 594 -16.29 -12.21 -6.00
CA PHE A 594 -15.27 -11.17 -6.21
C PHE A 594 -14.65 -10.68 -4.90
N SER A 595 -14.89 -11.36 -3.77
CA SER A 595 -14.27 -11.01 -2.48
C SER A 595 -13.96 -12.24 -1.62
N LEU A 596 -14.90 -13.18 -1.48
CA LEU A 596 -14.76 -14.43 -0.70
C LEU A 596 -14.34 -14.19 0.76
N GLY A 597 -14.97 -13.19 1.39
CA GLY A 597 -14.65 -12.66 2.71
C GLY A 597 -14.57 -11.13 2.74
N SER A 598 -14.30 -10.57 3.91
CA SER A 598 -14.35 -9.13 4.18
C SER A 598 -12.97 -8.47 4.11
N TYR A 599 -11.99 -8.88 4.91
CA TYR A 599 -10.62 -8.32 4.91
C TYR A 599 -9.61 -9.24 5.58
N SER A 600 -8.31 -9.01 5.39
CA SER A 600 -7.28 -9.87 5.99
C SER A 600 -7.11 -9.65 7.49
N ASN A 601 -6.52 -10.63 8.17
CA ASN A 601 -6.01 -10.50 9.53
C ASN A 601 -4.77 -11.40 9.71
N VAL A 602 -4.01 -11.19 10.79
CA VAL A 602 -2.84 -12.02 11.09
C VAL A 602 -3.28 -13.28 11.81
N ALA A 603 -3.41 -14.37 11.05
CA ALA A 603 -3.74 -15.68 11.60
C ALA A 603 -2.56 -16.31 12.35
N VAL A 604 -2.83 -17.29 13.21
CA VAL A 604 -1.81 -18.16 13.82
C VAL A 604 -0.87 -18.72 12.75
N GLY A 605 0.44 -18.65 13.00
CA GLY A 605 1.47 -19.02 12.02
C GLY A 605 1.77 -18.00 10.93
N ALA A 606 1.04 -16.88 10.82
CA ALA A 606 1.33 -15.77 9.92
C ALA A 606 2.00 -14.59 10.65
N SER A 607 2.65 -13.69 9.90
CA SER A 607 3.27 -12.46 10.46
C SER A 607 2.98 -11.23 9.60
N GLY A 608 3.42 -10.05 10.06
CA GLY A 608 3.42 -8.82 9.26
C GLY A 608 4.20 -8.96 7.94
N ASP A 609 5.22 -9.82 7.89
CA ASP A 609 6.07 -10.03 6.71
C ASP A 609 5.30 -10.70 5.57
N ASP A 610 4.19 -11.41 5.85
CA ASP A 610 3.36 -12.01 4.81
C ASP A 610 2.63 -10.96 3.95
N TYR A 611 2.35 -9.77 4.50
CA TYR A 611 1.83 -8.63 3.72
C TYR A 611 2.88 -8.09 2.75
N ASP A 612 4.13 -7.98 3.21
CA ASP A 612 5.25 -7.51 2.39
C ASP A 612 5.55 -8.52 1.28
N ILE A 613 5.57 -9.81 1.61
CA ILE A 613 5.64 -10.93 0.65
C ILE A 613 4.50 -10.85 -0.38
N LEU A 614 3.28 -10.47 0.02
CA LEU A 614 2.19 -10.35 -0.94
C LEU A 614 2.36 -9.14 -1.87
N ALA A 615 2.98 -8.06 -1.40
CA ALA A 615 3.31 -6.87 -2.21
C ALA A 615 4.40 -7.12 -3.28
N GLU A 616 5.36 -8.03 -3.04
CA GLU A 616 6.50 -8.28 -3.95
C GLU A 616 6.09 -8.43 -5.43
N SER A 617 6.73 -7.67 -6.34
CA SER A 617 6.49 -7.82 -7.78
C SER A 617 7.12 -9.11 -8.32
N VAL A 618 6.59 -9.64 -9.43
CA VAL A 618 7.07 -10.88 -10.06
C VAL A 618 7.30 -10.71 -11.57
N GLY A 619 8.07 -11.64 -12.13
CA GLY A 619 8.42 -11.64 -13.55
C GLY A 619 9.31 -10.48 -13.96
N ASP A 620 10.27 -10.08 -13.11
CA ASP A 620 11.15 -8.90 -13.31
C ASP A 620 10.35 -7.59 -13.44
N GLY A 621 9.48 -7.31 -12.45
CA GLY A 621 8.62 -6.13 -12.44
C GLY A 621 7.65 -6.06 -13.62
N ARG A 622 7.00 -7.20 -13.94
CA ARG A 622 5.95 -7.30 -14.97
C ARG A 622 4.56 -7.46 -14.36
N LEU A 623 4.45 -8.15 -13.22
CA LEU A 623 3.21 -8.31 -12.47
C LEU A 623 3.41 -7.80 -11.04
N PHE A 624 2.57 -6.87 -10.62
CA PHE A 624 2.60 -6.17 -9.33
C PHE A 624 1.35 -6.49 -8.50
N PHE A 625 1.38 -6.21 -7.20
CA PHE A 625 0.28 -6.53 -6.29
C PHE A 625 -0.04 -5.36 -5.35
N ALA A 626 -1.29 -4.89 -5.38
CA ALA A 626 -1.82 -3.90 -4.45
C ALA A 626 -3.12 -4.38 -3.80
N GLY A 627 -3.56 -3.69 -2.75
CA GLY A 627 -4.72 -4.03 -1.94
C GLY A 627 -4.40 -3.94 -0.45
N GLU A 628 -5.44 -3.98 0.38
CA GLU A 628 -5.27 -3.97 1.85
C GLU A 628 -4.40 -5.13 2.34
N ALA A 629 -4.54 -6.32 1.74
CA ALA A 629 -3.70 -7.48 2.02
C ALA A 629 -2.23 -7.37 1.54
N THR A 630 -1.80 -6.22 1.01
CA THR A 630 -0.41 -5.94 0.60
C THR A 630 0.23 -4.78 1.38
N ASN A 631 -0.39 -4.33 2.48
CA ASN A 631 0.07 -3.17 3.24
C ASN A 631 0.20 -3.53 4.73
N ARG A 632 1.41 -3.89 5.15
CA ARG A 632 1.71 -4.30 6.53
C ARG A 632 1.35 -3.24 7.58
N ARG A 633 1.57 -1.97 7.29
CA ARG A 633 1.31 -0.87 8.24
C ARG A 633 -0.17 -0.53 8.36
N TYR A 634 -0.97 -0.86 7.34
CA TYR A 634 -2.39 -0.50 7.23
C TYR A 634 -3.23 -1.64 6.62
N PRO A 635 -3.17 -2.88 7.14
CA PRO A 635 -3.95 -3.99 6.60
C PRO A 635 -5.44 -3.75 6.82
N ALA A 636 -6.32 -4.55 6.20
CA ALA A 636 -7.78 -4.48 6.37
C ALA A 636 -8.51 -3.14 6.06
N THR A 637 -7.79 -2.05 5.82
CA THR A 637 -8.38 -0.70 5.75
C THR A 637 -8.58 -0.16 4.33
N MET A 638 -9.53 0.77 4.21
CA MET A 638 -9.73 1.54 2.98
C MET A 638 -8.50 2.40 2.60
N HIS A 639 -7.84 2.98 3.60
CA HIS A 639 -6.68 3.84 3.36
C HIS A 639 -5.43 3.03 3.03
N GLY A 640 -5.21 1.87 3.64
CA GLY A 640 -4.12 0.97 3.29
C GLY A 640 -4.22 0.43 1.86
N ALA A 641 -5.45 0.10 1.41
CA ALA A 641 -5.73 -0.20 0.01
C ALA A 641 -5.38 0.98 -0.90
N PHE A 642 -5.85 2.20 -0.59
CA PHE A 642 -5.53 3.40 -1.36
C PHE A 642 -4.01 3.65 -1.46
N LEU A 643 -3.30 3.62 -0.33
CA LEU A 643 -1.85 3.81 -0.24
C LEU A 643 -1.07 2.74 -1.04
N SER A 644 -1.48 1.47 -0.96
CA SER A 644 -0.85 0.41 -1.76
C SER A 644 -0.96 0.65 -3.27
N GLY A 645 -2.04 1.30 -3.72
CA GLY A 645 -2.19 1.69 -5.13
C GLY A 645 -1.20 2.78 -5.56
N LEU A 646 -0.94 3.76 -4.70
CA LEU A 646 0.06 4.79 -4.95
C LEU A 646 1.49 4.21 -4.96
N ARG A 647 1.81 3.35 -3.98
CA ARG A 647 3.07 2.62 -3.90
C ARG A 647 3.36 1.80 -5.17
N GLU A 648 2.40 1.00 -5.62
CA GLU A 648 2.60 0.20 -6.85
C GLU A 648 2.69 1.09 -8.09
N ALA A 649 1.98 2.22 -8.17
CA ALA A 649 2.15 3.16 -9.28
C ALA A 649 3.57 3.75 -9.35
N ALA A 650 4.18 4.05 -8.19
CA ALA A 650 5.56 4.48 -8.08
C ALA A 650 6.55 3.38 -8.52
N SER A 651 6.37 2.17 -7.98
CA SER A 651 7.18 0.97 -8.30
C SER A 651 7.12 0.62 -9.79
N MET A 652 5.93 0.59 -10.38
CA MET A 652 5.72 0.37 -11.82
C MET A 652 6.40 1.46 -12.67
N ALA A 653 6.34 2.72 -12.23
CA ALA A 653 7.03 3.82 -12.90
C ALA A 653 8.55 3.67 -12.83
N HIS A 654 9.10 3.27 -11.68
CA HIS A 654 10.52 2.97 -11.50
C HIS A 654 10.96 1.83 -12.43
N HIS A 655 10.30 0.67 -12.40
CA HIS A 655 10.63 -0.48 -13.25
C HIS A 655 10.53 -0.17 -14.76
N ALA A 656 9.52 0.60 -15.18
CA ALA A 656 9.40 1.04 -16.57
C ALA A 656 10.55 1.97 -16.98
N ASN A 657 10.93 2.92 -16.12
CA ASN A 657 12.06 3.81 -16.36
C ASN A 657 13.40 3.05 -16.41
N ALA A 658 13.61 2.11 -15.48
CA ALA A 658 14.81 1.26 -15.44
C ALA A 658 14.97 0.43 -16.73
N ARG A 659 13.90 -0.24 -17.19
CA ARG A 659 13.89 -0.95 -18.48
C ARG A 659 14.06 -0.02 -19.67
N ALA A 660 13.50 1.19 -19.65
CA ALA A 660 13.71 2.16 -20.71
C ALA A 660 15.18 2.64 -20.79
N MET A 661 15.86 2.81 -19.65
CA MET A 661 17.29 3.14 -19.59
C MET A 661 18.17 1.97 -20.05
N GLN A 662 17.88 0.74 -19.61
CA GLN A 662 18.58 -0.46 -20.11
C GLN A 662 18.44 -0.59 -21.64
N ASN A 663 17.22 -0.46 -22.18
CA ASN A 663 16.98 -0.47 -23.63
C ASN A 663 17.69 0.68 -24.37
N ARG A 664 17.87 1.86 -23.76
CA ARG A 664 18.67 2.95 -24.35
C ARG A 664 20.16 2.61 -24.37
N VAL A 665 20.69 1.98 -23.31
CA VAL A 665 22.07 1.50 -23.26
C VAL A 665 22.29 0.36 -24.27
N GLU A 666 21.34 -0.55 -24.43
CA GLU A 666 21.40 -1.67 -25.39
C GLU A 666 21.13 -1.26 -26.85
N ARG A 667 20.49 -0.11 -27.09
CA ARG A 667 20.36 0.52 -28.42
C ARG A 667 21.50 1.50 -28.74
N CYS A 668 22.26 1.92 -27.73
CA CYS A 668 23.56 2.59 -27.87
C CYS A 668 24.74 1.70 -27.43
N PRO A 669 24.88 0.45 -27.92
CA PRO A 669 26.15 -0.24 -27.78
C PRO A 669 27.11 0.45 -28.75
N SER A 670 28.16 1.10 -28.22
CA SER A 670 29.34 1.31 -29.06
C SER A 670 29.74 -0.08 -29.57
N LYS A 671 30.02 -0.20 -30.88
CA LYS A 671 30.43 -1.49 -31.48
C LYS A 671 31.65 -2.09 -30.78
N ASP A 672 32.40 -1.25 -30.07
CA ASP A 672 33.55 -1.59 -29.26
C ASP A 672 33.20 -2.31 -27.95
N ALA A 673 32.05 -2.08 -27.30
CA ALA A 673 31.75 -2.67 -25.99
C ALA A 673 31.60 -4.21 -26.03
N GLN A 674 30.82 -4.74 -26.97
CA GLN A 674 30.69 -6.19 -27.19
C GLN A 674 32.02 -6.82 -27.62
N SER A 675 32.75 -6.11 -28.49
CA SER A 675 34.08 -6.50 -28.98
C SER A 675 35.08 -6.61 -27.82
N CYS A 676 35.17 -5.59 -26.96
CA CYS A 676 36.03 -5.53 -25.79
C CYS A 676 35.65 -6.55 -24.71
N ALA A 677 34.39 -6.98 -24.62
CA ALA A 677 33.99 -8.06 -23.72
C ALA A 677 34.53 -9.44 -24.19
N ALA A 678 34.35 -9.78 -25.47
CA ALA A 678 34.92 -10.98 -26.07
C ALA A 678 36.47 -10.96 -26.02
N LEU A 679 37.06 -9.80 -26.33
CA LEU A 679 38.51 -9.61 -26.24
C LEU A 679 39.06 -9.78 -24.83
N LEU A 680 38.37 -9.29 -23.80
CA LEU A 680 38.86 -9.45 -22.43
C LEU A 680 38.89 -10.93 -22.03
N ALA A 681 37.86 -11.71 -22.40
CA ALA A 681 37.84 -13.15 -22.18
C ALA A 681 39.00 -13.86 -22.89
N ASP A 682 39.32 -13.47 -24.13
CA ASP A 682 40.46 -14.01 -24.88
C ASP A 682 41.82 -13.60 -24.29
N LEU A 683 41.99 -12.34 -23.84
CA LEU A 683 43.22 -11.89 -23.19
C LEU A 683 43.52 -12.67 -21.92
N PHE A 684 42.48 -13.03 -21.17
CA PHE A 684 42.55 -13.84 -19.95
C PHE A 684 42.66 -15.36 -20.19
N ARG A 685 42.78 -15.84 -21.44
CA ARG A 685 43.26 -17.21 -21.73
C ARG A 685 44.77 -17.35 -21.55
N GLU A 686 45.51 -16.25 -21.73
CA GLU A 686 46.96 -16.17 -21.52
C GLU A 686 47.26 -14.96 -20.61
N PRO A 687 47.02 -15.04 -19.30
CA PRO A 687 47.32 -13.94 -18.40
C PRO A 687 48.82 -13.63 -18.33
N ASN A 688 49.15 -12.44 -17.83
CA ASN A 688 50.54 -12.04 -17.58
C ASN A 688 51.07 -12.63 -16.26
N LEU A 689 50.19 -12.86 -15.29
CA LEU A 689 50.50 -13.46 -13.99
C LEU A 689 49.27 -14.20 -13.47
N GLU A 690 49.47 -15.34 -12.80
CA GLU A 690 48.43 -16.17 -12.19
C GLU A 690 48.89 -16.68 -10.82
N PHE A 691 48.01 -16.63 -9.82
CA PHE A 691 48.24 -17.17 -8.48
C PHE A 691 46.89 -17.46 -7.80
N GLY A 692 46.66 -18.72 -7.41
CA GLY A 692 45.37 -19.14 -6.87
C GLY A 692 44.22 -18.88 -7.84
N SER A 693 43.14 -18.28 -7.36
CA SER A 693 41.98 -17.82 -8.15
C SER A 693 42.20 -16.49 -8.89
N PHE A 694 43.36 -15.84 -8.71
CA PHE A 694 43.70 -14.56 -9.32
C PHE A 694 44.47 -14.74 -10.62
N SER A 695 44.09 -13.94 -11.62
CA SER A 695 44.77 -13.81 -12.90
C SER A 695 44.86 -12.33 -13.25
N ALA A 696 46.01 -11.87 -13.78
CA ALA A 696 46.21 -10.46 -14.11
C ALA A 696 46.75 -10.29 -15.53
N ILE A 697 46.32 -9.23 -16.21
CA ILE A 697 46.84 -8.82 -17.52
C ILE A 697 47.28 -7.35 -17.49
N PHE A 698 48.41 -7.07 -18.14
CA PHE A 698 49.00 -5.73 -18.21
C PHE A 698 49.92 -5.61 -19.44
N PRO A 699 50.17 -4.39 -19.95
CA PRO A 699 51.13 -4.17 -21.04
C PRO A 699 52.54 -4.63 -20.64
N ARG A 700 53.20 -5.41 -21.51
CA ARG A 700 54.55 -5.97 -21.30
C ARG A 700 55.66 -4.99 -21.68
N ARG A 701 55.43 -4.04 -22.59
CA ARG A 701 56.43 -3.02 -22.97
C ARG A 701 56.46 -1.83 -22.00
N SER A 702 55.45 -1.72 -21.14
CA SER A 702 55.48 -0.82 -20.00
C SER A 702 56.42 -1.37 -18.91
N SER A 703 57.61 -0.77 -18.79
CA SER A 703 58.48 -0.90 -17.62
C SER A 703 58.00 -0.06 -16.43
N ASP A 704 56.99 0.79 -16.60
CA ASP A 704 56.44 1.63 -15.54
C ASP A 704 55.69 0.82 -14.47
N PRO A 705 56.12 0.81 -13.19
CA PRO A 705 55.41 0.14 -12.11
C PRO A 705 54.01 0.72 -11.83
N LYS A 706 53.73 1.96 -12.23
CA LYS A 706 52.41 2.61 -12.09
C LYS A 706 51.41 2.23 -13.18
N SER A 707 51.85 1.55 -14.23
CA SER A 707 50.95 1.19 -15.35
C SER A 707 49.79 0.29 -14.92
N THR A 708 48.59 0.56 -15.44
CA THR A 708 47.36 -0.11 -15.02
C THR A 708 47.30 -1.56 -15.52
N ALA A 709 47.00 -2.46 -14.59
CA ALA A 709 46.74 -3.86 -14.79
C ALA A 709 45.26 -4.17 -14.52
N ILE A 710 44.70 -5.12 -15.27
CA ILE A 710 43.36 -5.66 -15.04
C ILE A 710 43.53 -6.97 -14.30
N VAL A 711 42.97 -7.06 -13.10
CA VAL A 711 42.94 -8.30 -12.30
C VAL A 711 41.57 -8.93 -12.40
N ARG A 712 41.52 -10.25 -12.57
CA ARG A 712 40.32 -11.08 -12.55
C ARG A 712 40.45 -12.13 -11.43
N VAL A 713 39.44 -12.19 -10.57
CA VAL A 713 39.27 -13.26 -9.58
C VAL A 713 38.20 -14.22 -10.09
N THR A 714 38.48 -15.52 -10.00
CA THR A 714 37.59 -16.57 -10.48
C THR A 714 37.07 -17.41 -9.32
N PHE A 715 35.81 -17.20 -8.95
CA PHE A 715 35.12 -18.05 -7.98
C PHE A 715 34.57 -19.28 -8.69
N SER A 716 35.12 -20.45 -8.35
CA SER A 716 34.60 -21.75 -8.79
C SER A 716 33.80 -22.40 -7.67
N GLY A 717 32.61 -22.92 -7.99
CA GLY A 717 31.80 -23.68 -7.05
C GLY A 717 32.50 -24.97 -6.65
N SER A 718 32.58 -25.25 -5.35
CA SER A 718 33.30 -26.41 -4.84
C SER A 718 32.62 -27.73 -5.25
N ARG A 719 33.33 -28.57 -6.01
CA ARG A 719 32.96 -29.99 -6.13
C ARG A 719 33.16 -30.64 -4.76
N LYS A 720 32.06 -31.10 -4.15
CA LYS A 720 32.10 -31.86 -2.88
C LYS A 720 33.09 -33.03 -2.99
N LYS A 721 34.16 -32.99 -2.20
CA LYS A 721 34.82 -34.21 -1.71
C LYS A 721 34.27 -34.49 -0.32
N SER A 722 33.89 -35.74 -0.08
CA SER A 722 33.46 -36.26 1.22
C SER A 722 34.65 -36.42 2.17
N GLY A 723 34.53 -35.93 3.40
CA GLY A 723 35.55 -36.08 4.43
C GLY A 723 35.29 -35.23 5.67
N ASP A 724 34.68 -35.86 6.66
CA ASP A 724 34.71 -35.68 8.12
C ASP A 724 35.48 -34.51 8.79
N GLY A 725 35.04 -34.09 9.98
CA GLY A 725 35.79 -33.18 10.87
C GLY A 725 34.97 -32.11 11.59
N THR A 726 34.91 -32.19 12.93
CA THR A 726 34.18 -31.27 13.80
C THR A 726 34.97 -30.00 14.17
N LYS A 727 34.31 -28.82 14.21
CA LYS A 727 34.07 -28.03 15.45
C LYS A 727 33.51 -26.62 15.17
N THR A 728 32.95 -26.05 16.24
CA THR A 728 32.26 -24.75 16.35
C THR A 728 33.19 -23.54 16.29
N ASP A 729 32.72 -22.44 15.71
CA ASP A 729 32.83 -21.11 16.35
C ASP A 729 31.73 -20.15 15.88
N GLN A 730 31.26 -19.30 16.80
CA GLN A 730 30.24 -18.28 16.55
C GLN A 730 30.89 -16.94 16.17
N GLN A 731 30.57 -16.39 15.01
CA GLN A 731 30.70 -14.95 14.74
C GLN A 731 29.73 -14.53 13.63
N HIS A 732 29.02 -13.42 13.85
CA HIS A 732 28.06 -12.86 12.88
C HIS A 732 28.79 -12.24 11.69
N SER A 733 28.44 -12.68 10.48
CA SER A 733 28.84 -12.03 9.22
C SER A 733 27.90 -12.47 8.08
N ASN A 734 27.92 -11.76 6.95
CA ASN A 734 26.98 -11.80 5.81
C ASN A 734 26.95 -13.11 4.99
N LYS A 735 27.32 -14.24 5.62
CA LYS A 735 27.46 -15.57 5.02
C LYS A 735 26.14 -16.14 4.49
N LEU A 736 25.01 -15.82 5.13
CA LEU A 736 23.68 -16.25 4.68
C LEU A 736 23.26 -15.56 3.38
N LEU A 737 23.47 -14.24 3.30
CA LEU A 737 23.22 -13.45 2.08
C LEU A 737 24.10 -13.93 0.92
N PHE A 738 25.39 -14.20 1.20
CA PHE A 738 26.29 -14.80 0.21
C PHE A 738 25.86 -16.20 -0.23
N GLN A 739 25.41 -17.06 0.68
CA GLN A 739 24.87 -18.39 0.33
C GLN A 739 23.57 -18.31 -0.48
N GLN A 740 22.68 -17.35 -0.20
CA GLN A 740 21.45 -17.12 -0.96
C GLN A 740 21.75 -16.63 -2.38
N LEU A 741 22.66 -15.65 -2.54
CA LEU A 741 23.14 -15.19 -3.85
C LEU A 741 23.82 -16.32 -4.64
N GLN A 742 24.61 -17.16 -3.96
CA GLN A 742 25.31 -18.29 -4.57
C GLN A 742 24.38 -19.47 -4.93
N SER A 743 23.28 -19.65 -4.20
CA SER A 743 22.22 -20.61 -4.54
C SER A 743 21.53 -20.24 -5.86
N HIS A 744 21.23 -18.95 -6.06
CA HIS A 744 20.47 -18.46 -7.22
C HIS A 744 21.23 -18.52 -8.56
N PHE A 745 22.56 -18.71 -8.54
CA PHE A 745 23.42 -18.67 -9.73
C PHE A 745 24.02 -20.03 -10.16
N ASN A 746 23.77 -21.11 -9.42
CA ASN A 746 24.48 -22.39 -9.61
C ASN A 746 23.95 -23.30 -10.74
N GLN A 747 23.73 -22.73 -11.93
CA GLN A 747 23.70 -23.48 -13.20
C GLN A 747 24.99 -23.24 -14.00
N GLN A 748 26.05 -23.96 -13.62
CA GLN A 748 27.29 -24.17 -14.38
C GLN A 748 27.99 -22.94 -15.00
N GLN A 749 28.18 -21.83 -14.28
CA GLN A 749 29.14 -20.78 -14.69
C GLN A 749 30.11 -20.41 -13.57
N GLN A 750 31.38 -20.19 -13.94
CA GLN A 750 32.39 -19.61 -13.05
C GLN A 750 32.11 -18.11 -12.90
N LEU A 751 32.06 -17.60 -11.68
CA LEU A 751 31.87 -16.18 -11.46
C LEU A 751 33.21 -15.45 -11.57
N HIS A 752 33.35 -14.60 -12.59
CA HIS A 752 34.51 -13.74 -12.77
C HIS A 752 34.19 -12.31 -12.34
N VAL A 753 34.92 -11.81 -11.34
CA VAL A 753 34.93 -10.39 -10.97
C VAL A 753 36.27 -9.77 -11.29
N TYR A 754 36.29 -8.46 -11.46
CA TYR A 754 37.45 -7.72 -11.95
C TYR A 754 37.74 -6.50 -11.07
N THR A 755 38.99 -6.03 -11.12
CA THR A 755 39.40 -4.72 -10.58
C THR A 755 40.60 -4.18 -11.36
N LEU A 756 40.93 -2.91 -11.15
CA LEU A 756 42.10 -2.23 -11.73
C LEU A 756 43.11 -1.94 -10.63
N LEU A 757 44.35 -2.37 -10.83
CA LEU A 757 45.48 -2.11 -9.94
C LEU A 757 46.65 -1.53 -10.73
N SER A 758 47.63 -0.92 -10.07
CA SER A 758 48.94 -0.71 -10.68
C SER A 758 49.70 -2.03 -10.82
N LYS A 759 50.62 -2.10 -11.78
CA LYS A 759 51.48 -3.26 -12.01
C LYS A 759 52.28 -3.64 -10.75
N GLN A 760 52.73 -2.66 -9.95
CA GLN A 760 53.39 -2.92 -8.67
C GLN A 760 52.45 -3.62 -7.67
N GLN A 761 51.25 -3.07 -7.44
CA GLN A 761 50.25 -3.68 -6.53
C GLN A 761 49.86 -5.11 -6.94
N VAL A 762 49.89 -5.45 -8.23
CA VAL A 762 49.67 -6.82 -8.71
C VAL A 762 50.82 -7.77 -8.34
N LEU A 763 52.06 -7.29 -8.32
CA LEU A 763 53.21 -8.08 -7.87
C LEU A 763 53.17 -8.26 -6.35
N ASP A 764 52.94 -7.17 -5.60
CA ASP A 764 52.80 -7.17 -4.14
C ASP A 764 51.70 -8.16 -3.70
N LEU A 765 50.55 -8.15 -4.37
CA LEU A 765 49.43 -9.09 -4.15
C LEU A 765 49.82 -10.56 -4.38
N GLY A 766 50.72 -10.83 -5.31
CA GLY A 766 51.24 -12.17 -5.57
C GLY A 766 52.09 -12.71 -4.42
N GLU A 767 52.84 -11.83 -3.75
CA GLU A 767 53.73 -12.17 -2.62
C GLU A 767 52.99 -12.34 -1.28
N VAL A 768 51.73 -11.89 -1.18
CA VAL A 768 50.87 -12.10 0.00
C VAL A 768 50.75 -13.60 0.31
N ARG A 769 51.18 -13.97 1.52
CA ARG A 769 51.09 -15.32 2.08
C ARG A 769 49.76 -15.52 2.81
N GLY A 770 49.33 -16.78 2.94
CA GLY A 770 48.05 -17.14 3.58
C GLY A 770 46.90 -17.45 2.62
N GLY A 771 47.19 -17.62 1.33
CA GLY A 771 46.20 -18.06 0.35
C GLY A 771 45.27 -16.95 -0.14
N ASP A 772 44.18 -17.35 -0.81
CA ASP A 772 43.33 -16.41 -1.52
C ASP A 772 42.44 -15.55 -0.61
N GLU A 773 42.10 -16.04 0.58
CA GLU A 773 41.37 -15.27 1.59
C GLU A 773 42.20 -14.06 2.07
N MET A 774 43.48 -14.26 2.36
CA MET A 774 44.39 -13.17 2.74
C MET A 774 44.64 -12.19 1.59
N ARG A 775 44.61 -12.65 0.32
CA ARG A 775 44.70 -11.78 -0.86
C ARG A 775 43.43 -10.95 -1.07
N LEU A 776 42.26 -11.52 -0.84
CA LEU A 776 40.99 -10.77 -0.85
C LEU A 776 40.96 -9.72 0.27
N HIS A 777 41.39 -10.08 1.48
CA HIS A 777 41.49 -9.16 2.61
C HIS A 777 42.51 -8.03 2.36
N TYR A 778 43.67 -8.33 1.78
CA TYR A 778 44.64 -7.30 1.39
C TYR A 778 44.05 -6.32 0.36
N LEU A 779 43.24 -6.81 -0.58
CA LEU A 779 42.57 -5.96 -1.56
C LEU A 779 41.47 -5.08 -0.94
N SER A 780 40.63 -5.62 -0.06
CA SER A 780 39.55 -4.84 0.56
C SER A 780 40.08 -3.87 1.63
N GLU A 781 40.86 -4.36 2.60
CA GLU A 781 41.24 -3.58 3.79
C GLU A 781 42.52 -2.77 3.61
N THR A 782 43.48 -3.25 2.82
CA THR A 782 44.78 -2.56 2.64
C THR A 782 44.80 -1.68 1.40
N LEU A 783 44.17 -2.09 0.30
CA LEU A 783 44.11 -1.32 -0.95
C LEU A 783 42.77 -0.62 -1.19
N GLY A 784 41.73 -0.89 -0.39
CA GLY A 784 40.42 -0.22 -0.50
C GLY A 784 39.66 -0.50 -1.80
N VAL A 785 40.05 -1.53 -2.57
CA VAL A 785 39.50 -1.74 -3.92
C VAL A 785 38.23 -2.57 -3.92
N LYS A 786 37.21 -2.07 -4.61
CA LYS A 786 35.95 -2.79 -4.84
C LYS A 786 36.06 -3.71 -6.05
N PHE A 787 35.57 -4.93 -5.93
CA PHE A 787 35.39 -5.84 -7.07
C PHE A 787 34.12 -5.50 -7.84
N VAL A 788 34.21 -5.56 -9.17
CA VAL A 788 33.08 -5.26 -10.07
C VAL A 788 32.95 -6.32 -11.16
N GLY A 789 31.72 -6.53 -11.65
CA GLY A 789 31.52 -7.24 -12.91
C GLY A 789 32.10 -6.42 -14.08
N ARG A 790 32.29 -7.04 -15.26
CA ARG A 790 32.89 -6.38 -16.44
C ARG A 790 32.30 -5.01 -16.78
N LYS A 791 30.98 -4.84 -16.65
CA LYS A 791 30.27 -3.58 -16.94
C LYS A 791 30.65 -2.45 -15.96
N GLY A 792 31.15 -2.77 -14.76
CA GLY A 792 31.55 -1.80 -13.73
C GLY A 792 33.00 -1.29 -13.80
N LEU A 793 33.83 -1.80 -14.72
CA LEU A 793 35.23 -1.34 -14.87
C LEU A 793 35.37 0.05 -15.54
N GLY A 794 34.27 0.62 -16.05
CA GLY A 794 34.27 1.91 -16.75
C GLY A 794 35.02 1.91 -18.09
N PRO A 795 35.07 3.05 -18.79
CA PRO A 795 35.71 3.16 -20.12
C PRO A 795 37.26 3.14 -20.05
N ALA A 796 37.86 3.43 -18.89
CA ALA A 796 39.32 3.42 -18.72
C ALA A 796 39.95 2.05 -19.05
N VAL A 797 39.22 0.95 -18.80
CA VAL A 797 39.70 -0.41 -19.09
C VAL A 797 39.81 -0.69 -20.59
N ASP A 798 39.01 -0.04 -21.43
CA ASP A 798 38.99 -0.32 -22.88
C ASP A 798 40.29 0.15 -23.55
N SER A 799 40.88 1.24 -23.05
CA SER A 799 42.23 1.69 -23.42
C SER A 799 43.30 0.67 -23.05
N VAL A 800 43.22 0.09 -21.85
CA VAL A 800 44.15 -0.96 -21.38
C VAL A 800 44.00 -2.24 -22.22
N ILE A 801 42.78 -2.66 -22.53
CA ILE A 801 42.49 -3.80 -23.42
C ILE A 801 43.06 -3.57 -24.82
N ALA A 802 42.86 -2.38 -25.40
CA ALA A 802 43.38 -2.02 -26.71
C ALA A 802 44.92 -2.03 -26.75
N SER A 803 45.58 -1.49 -25.72
CA SER A 803 47.04 -1.49 -25.57
C SER A 803 47.61 -2.91 -25.49
N ILE A 804 47.05 -3.77 -24.62
CA ILE A 804 47.47 -5.17 -24.48
C ILE A 804 47.23 -5.95 -25.79
N LYS A 805 46.11 -5.71 -26.49
CA LYS A 805 45.83 -6.31 -27.81
C LYS A 805 46.88 -5.91 -28.84
N ALA A 806 47.24 -4.62 -28.92
CA ALA A 806 48.22 -4.11 -29.88
C ALA A 806 49.62 -4.71 -29.66
N GLU A 807 50.03 -4.92 -28.40
CA GLU A 807 51.27 -5.63 -28.09
C GLU A 807 51.23 -7.11 -28.49
N ARG A 808 50.15 -7.83 -28.13
CA ARG A 808 50.03 -9.27 -28.40
C ARG A 808 49.84 -9.59 -29.88
N GLY A 809 49.13 -8.73 -30.62
CA GLY A 809 48.94 -8.87 -32.07
C GLY A 809 50.24 -8.83 -32.87
N ASN A 810 51.21 -8.02 -32.44
CA ASN A 810 52.53 -7.88 -33.07
C ASN A 810 53.44 -9.13 -32.94
N ARG A 811 53.04 -10.19 -32.21
CA ARG A 811 53.82 -11.43 -32.11
C ARG A 811 53.55 -12.44 -33.23
N ARG A 812 52.44 -12.34 -33.99
CA ARG A 812 52.12 -13.33 -35.05
C ARG A 812 52.93 -13.18 -36.34
N SER A 813 53.83 -12.20 -36.45
CA SER A 813 54.67 -11.98 -37.64
C SER A 813 56.17 -12.25 -37.45
N ASN A 814 56.67 -12.50 -36.24
CA ASN A 814 58.12 -12.51 -35.95
C ASN A 814 58.58 -13.66 -35.03
N SER A 815 58.19 -14.91 -35.34
CA SER A 815 58.83 -16.08 -34.72
C SER A 815 58.75 -17.36 -35.58
N THR A 816 59.67 -17.51 -36.55
CA THR A 816 60.42 -18.75 -36.87
C THR A 816 61.27 -18.54 -38.12
N ALA A 817 62.56 -18.19 -37.95
CA ALA A 817 63.54 -18.16 -39.04
C ALA A 817 64.98 -18.33 -38.53
N SER A 818 65.34 -19.52 -38.05
CA SER A 818 66.73 -20.03 -38.07
C SER A 818 66.78 -21.50 -37.66
N ALA A 819 66.96 -22.42 -38.64
CA ALA A 819 67.67 -23.70 -38.53
C ALA A 819 67.52 -24.51 -39.84
N LEU A 820 68.59 -24.51 -40.61
CA LEU A 820 68.87 -25.13 -41.90
C LEU A 820 68.41 -26.58 -42.18
N LYS A 821 68.19 -26.85 -43.49
CA LYS A 821 68.46 -28.11 -44.25
C LYS A 821 67.55 -29.32 -43.91
N THR A 822 67.23 -30.25 -44.83
CA THR A 822 67.75 -30.58 -46.18
C THR A 822 66.68 -31.32 -47.01
N GLY A 823 66.81 -31.37 -48.35
CA GLY A 823 66.20 -32.43 -49.17
C GLY A 823 65.19 -32.01 -50.24
N MET A 824 65.66 -31.86 -51.49
CA MET A 824 64.80 -31.92 -52.68
C MET A 824 64.42 -33.38 -53.00
N LEU A 825 63.23 -33.63 -53.57
CA LEU A 825 63.08 -34.16 -54.95
C LEU A 825 61.62 -34.45 -55.39
N LYS A 826 61.28 -33.94 -56.59
CA LYS A 826 60.37 -34.50 -57.64
C LYS A 826 58.84 -34.70 -57.37
N ARG A 827 58.08 -33.67 -57.72
CA ARG A 827 57.36 -33.51 -59.01
C ARG A 827 56.49 -34.67 -59.58
N LYS A 828 55.16 -34.48 -59.54
CA LYS A 828 54.12 -34.71 -60.58
C LYS A 828 53.04 -33.64 -60.29
N THR A 829 52.61 -32.69 -61.10
CA THR A 829 52.40 -32.53 -62.57
C THR A 829 51.29 -33.41 -63.15
N ILE A 830 50.09 -32.83 -63.40
CA ILE A 830 49.49 -32.59 -64.74
C ILE A 830 47.99 -32.19 -64.62
N ASN A 831 47.63 -31.05 -65.23
CA ASN A 831 46.40 -30.61 -65.94
C ASN A 831 44.98 -31.05 -65.46
N SER A 832 43.88 -30.30 -65.62
CA SER A 832 43.47 -29.20 -66.54
C SER A 832 42.26 -28.43 -65.93
N LYS A 833 41.71 -27.29 -66.41
CA LYS A 833 41.89 -26.44 -67.61
C LYS A 833 41.38 -25.00 -67.30
N GLN A 834 41.80 -24.00 -68.08
CA GLN A 834 41.33 -22.59 -67.98
C GLN A 834 40.21 -22.26 -69.02
N THR A 835 39.79 -20.98 -69.05
CA THR A 835 39.37 -20.16 -70.22
C THR A 835 37.96 -20.36 -70.84
N LEU A 836 37.23 -19.35 -71.39
CA LEU A 836 37.18 -17.86 -71.27
C LEU A 836 36.00 -17.31 -72.16
N VAL A 837 35.56 -16.04 -71.97
CA VAL A 837 34.70 -15.18 -72.86
C VAL A 837 33.24 -15.63 -73.18
N ARG A 838 32.27 -14.80 -73.64
CA ARG A 838 32.28 -13.44 -74.27
C ARG A 838 30.97 -12.63 -74.02
N ARG A 839 31.00 -11.32 -74.32
CA ARG A 839 29.88 -10.34 -74.26
C ARG A 839 28.89 -10.44 -75.45
N ALA A 840 27.64 -9.97 -75.23
CA ALA A 840 26.85 -9.19 -76.19
C ALA A 840 25.93 -8.17 -75.47
N LYS A 841 25.29 -7.24 -76.20
CA LYS A 841 24.68 -5.97 -75.73
C LYS A 841 23.56 -5.55 -76.72
N ILE A 842 22.56 -4.73 -76.33
CA ILE A 842 21.73 -3.76 -77.13
C ILE A 842 20.40 -3.45 -76.35
N VAL A 843 19.78 -2.25 -76.27
CA VAL A 843 20.11 -0.83 -76.61
C VAL A 843 19.06 0.14 -75.97
N ARG A 844 19.51 1.34 -75.50
CA ARG A 844 18.88 2.73 -75.49
C ARG A 844 17.37 2.94 -75.15
N THR A 845 16.82 4.07 -74.67
CA THR A 845 17.19 5.48 -74.28
C THR A 845 15.96 6.10 -73.55
N SER A 846 15.88 7.30 -72.94
CA SER A 846 16.79 8.42 -72.56
C SER A 846 16.03 9.45 -71.68
N ASN A 847 16.75 10.30 -70.92
CA ASN A 847 16.61 11.78 -70.73
C ASN A 847 15.19 12.42 -70.50
N ASN A 848 14.98 13.48 -69.69
CA ASN A 848 15.92 14.49 -69.16
C ASN A 848 15.32 15.44 -68.07
N ILE A 849 16.20 16.21 -67.42
CA ILE A 849 16.00 17.57 -66.83
C ILE A 849 15.29 17.72 -65.45
N ALA A 850 15.69 18.77 -64.73
CA ALA A 850 15.47 19.05 -63.30
C ALA A 850 14.73 20.43 -63.07
N PRO A 851 14.73 21.08 -61.88
CA PRO A 851 13.59 21.86 -61.34
C PRO A 851 13.60 23.37 -61.68
N PRO A 852 12.63 24.22 -61.22
CA PRO A 852 12.80 24.90 -59.91
C PRO A 852 11.51 25.37 -59.14
N ALA A 853 11.69 25.58 -57.82
CA ALA A 853 11.25 26.70 -56.95
C ALA A 853 9.80 27.27 -56.87
N ASN A 854 9.44 27.57 -55.60
CA ASN A 854 8.91 28.84 -55.04
C ASN A 854 7.41 29.08 -54.71
N SER A 855 7.24 29.97 -53.72
CA SER A 855 6.02 30.56 -53.09
C SER A 855 5.11 29.60 -52.30
N LYS A 856 4.87 29.77 -50.99
CA LYS A 856 4.41 30.91 -50.14
C LYS A 856 2.88 31.11 -50.13
N ASN A 857 2.35 31.07 -48.90
CA ASN A 857 1.19 31.80 -48.38
C ASN A 857 -0.18 31.59 -49.06
N LEU A 858 -1.13 30.98 -48.34
CA LEU A 858 -2.23 31.69 -47.65
C LEU A 858 -3.20 30.69 -46.96
N ALA A 859 -3.67 31.07 -45.78
CA ALA A 859 -4.82 30.48 -45.10
C ALA A 859 -6.01 31.46 -45.21
N PRO A 860 -7.13 31.21 -44.50
CA PRO A 860 -8.12 30.15 -44.69
C PRO A 860 -9.42 30.75 -45.29
N PRO A 861 -10.58 30.09 -45.14
CA PRO A 861 -11.65 30.78 -44.40
C PRO A 861 -12.49 29.87 -43.47
N ALA A 862 -13.32 30.50 -42.65
CA ALA A 862 -14.19 29.87 -41.65
C ALA A 862 -15.69 30.17 -41.91
N ASN A 863 -16.59 29.52 -41.13
CA ASN A 863 -18.00 29.89 -40.86
C ASN A 863 -19.00 29.75 -42.05
N SER A 864 -20.24 29.24 -41.94
CA SER A 864 -21.20 29.12 -40.82
C SER A 864 -22.57 28.52 -41.24
N LYS A 865 -23.32 27.97 -40.27
CA LYS A 865 -24.80 28.03 -40.02
C LYS A 865 -25.87 27.66 -41.09
N ASN A 866 -26.62 26.59 -40.75
CA ASN A 866 -28.10 26.47 -40.60
C ASN A 866 -29.17 26.77 -41.71
N LEU A 867 -30.08 25.77 -41.86
CA LEU A 867 -31.56 25.82 -41.99
C LEU A 867 -32.32 26.08 -43.34
N ALA A 868 -32.69 24.97 -44.02
CA ALA A 868 -34.05 24.55 -44.47
C ALA A 868 -34.91 25.40 -45.47
N PRO A 869 -36.14 24.96 -45.88
CA PRO A 869 -36.50 23.97 -46.93
C PRO A 869 -37.42 24.59 -48.05
N PRO A 870 -38.05 23.87 -49.04
CA PRO A 870 -39.35 23.16 -48.84
C PRO A 870 -39.84 22.03 -49.84
N VAL A 871 -40.69 21.09 -49.34
CA VAL A 871 -42.01 20.58 -49.88
C VAL A 871 -42.19 19.54 -51.05
N ASN A 872 -43.11 18.58 -50.79
CA ASN A 872 -43.90 17.61 -51.65
C ASN A 872 -43.19 16.54 -52.51
N GLY A 873 -43.47 15.22 -52.47
CA GLY A 873 -44.57 14.44 -51.88
C GLY A 873 -45.25 13.53 -52.94
N LYS A 874 -45.10 12.19 -52.83
CA LYS A 874 -46.07 11.14 -53.26
C LYS A 874 -45.56 9.73 -52.94
N ASP A 875 -46.30 9.00 -52.09
CA ASP A 875 -46.00 7.62 -51.65
C ASP A 875 -47.01 6.59 -52.20
N LEU A 876 -46.57 5.33 -52.31
CA LEU A 876 -47.42 4.12 -52.25
C LEU A 876 -46.57 2.92 -51.71
N PRO A 877 -47.02 2.13 -50.71
CA PRO A 877 -46.25 1.05 -50.06
C PRO A 877 -46.99 -0.31 -50.22
N PRO A 878 -46.96 -1.33 -49.30
CA PRO A 878 -46.00 -1.80 -48.28
C PRO A 878 -45.59 -3.30 -48.58
N PRO A 879 -45.09 -4.16 -47.64
CA PRO A 879 -45.85 -4.68 -46.49
C PRO A 879 -45.05 -4.86 -45.16
N ALA A 880 -45.76 -4.99 -44.04
CA ALA A 880 -45.22 -5.41 -42.75
C ALA A 880 -46.28 -6.14 -41.90
N ASN A 881 -45.89 -7.23 -41.21
CA ASN A 881 -46.42 -7.80 -39.95
C ASN A 881 -45.74 -9.16 -39.68
N SER A 882 -45.72 -9.75 -38.48
CA SER A 882 -46.79 -9.78 -37.48
C SER A 882 -46.37 -9.99 -36.02
N LYS A 883 -47.12 -9.39 -35.10
CA LYS A 883 -47.56 -10.02 -33.84
C LYS A 883 -49.06 -9.77 -33.64
N ASN A 884 -49.76 -10.81 -33.18
CA ASN A 884 -51.13 -10.84 -32.62
C ASN A 884 -52.31 -10.34 -33.48
N LEU A 885 -53.40 -11.10 -33.47
CA LEU A 885 -54.75 -10.60 -33.79
C LEU A 885 -55.85 -11.48 -33.20
N ALA A 886 -56.83 -10.82 -32.57
CA ALA A 886 -58.21 -11.23 -32.33
C ALA A 886 -58.99 -9.94 -31.95
N PRO A 887 -60.34 -9.87 -32.02
CA PRO A 887 -61.32 -10.66 -32.77
C PRO A 887 -61.95 -9.78 -33.88
N PRO A 888 -63.22 -9.96 -34.30
CA PRO A 888 -64.23 -8.94 -33.92
C PRO A 888 -65.71 -9.41 -33.79
N VAL A 889 -66.56 -8.45 -33.36
CA VAL A 889 -67.98 -8.18 -33.75
C VAL A 889 -69.06 -8.19 -32.62
N ASN A 890 -69.55 -6.96 -32.35
CA ASN A 890 -70.87 -6.49 -31.89
C ASN A 890 -71.66 -7.15 -30.73
N GLY A 891 -72.03 -6.31 -29.75
CA GLY A 891 -73.44 -5.90 -29.67
C GLY A 891 -74.16 -5.91 -28.32
N LYS A 892 -74.37 -4.69 -27.76
CA LYS A 892 -75.49 -4.25 -26.89
C LYS A 892 -75.59 -4.64 -25.39
N ASP A 893 -75.94 -3.58 -24.65
CA ASP A 893 -76.79 -3.44 -23.46
C ASP A 893 -76.35 -3.92 -22.04
N LEU A 894 -76.63 -3.02 -21.10
CA LEU A 894 -76.47 -3.00 -19.63
C LEU A 894 -77.70 -3.67 -18.93
N PRO A 895 -77.80 -3.80 -17.57
CA PRO A 895 -76.79 -3.92 -16.49
C PRO A 895 -77.19 -4.94 -15.36
N LEU A 896 -76.50 -4.87 -14.19
CA LEU A 896 -76.96 -5.07 -12.79
C LEU A 896 -76.72 -6.39 -12.00
N LEU A 897 -76.31 -6.19 -10.71
CA LEU A 897 -76.46 -7.05 -9.51
C LEU A 897 -75.67 -8.39 -9.46
N ALA A 898 -75.30 -8.98 -8.31
CA ALA A 898 -75.05 -8.50 -6.94
C ALA A 898 -74.29 -9.58 -6.12
N ASN A 899 -73.75 -9.17 -4.96
CA ASN A 899 -73.33 -10.02 -3.81
C ASN A 899 -74.57 -10.63 -3.08
N PRO A 900 -74.49 -11.44 -1.99
CA PRO A 900 -73.42 -12.29 -1.42
C PRO A 900 -73.91 -13.64 -0.76
N ASN A 901 -73.02 -14.32 -0.01
CA ASN A 901 -73.24 -15.11 1.23
C ASN A 901 -74.17 -16.35 1.32
N THR A 902 -73.64 -17.45 1.88
CA THR A 902 -74.10 -18.21 3.10
C THR A 902 -73.10 -19.38 3.33
N GLN A 903 -72.40 -19.56 4.47
CA GLN A 903 -72.73 -19.85 5.88
C GLN A 903 -72.87 -21.35 6.27
N ILE A 904 -71.98 -21.77 7.19
CA ILE A 904 -72.17 -22.65 8.38
C ILE A 904 -72.25 -24.19 8.19
N GLY A 905 -71.55 -24.91 9.10
CA GLY A 905 -71.72 -26.34 9.44
C GLY A 905 -70.39 -27.13 9.53
N THR A 906 -69.55 -27.03 10.58
CA THR A 906 -69.60 -27.62 11.96
C THR A 906 -69.42 -29.14 12.08
N ASP A 907 -68.39 -29.54 12.86
CA ASP A 907 -68.36 -30.66 13.83
C ASP A 907 -68.37 -32.14 13.32
N GLU A 908 -67.74 -33.13 13.95
CA GLU A 908 -66.62 -33.23 14.93
C GLU A 908 -66.03 -34.68 14.87
N GLU A 909 -65.11 -35.04 15.78
CA GLU A 909 -64.33 -36.30 15.82
C GLU A 909 -65.12 -37.58 16.15
N ALA A 910 -64.57 -38.77 15.80
CA ALA A 910 -64.44 -39.91 16.73
C ALA A 910 -63.60 -41.09 16.15
N SER A 911 -63.04 -41.91 17.04
CA SER A 911 -61.94 -42.86 16.78
C SER A 911 -62.27 -44.36 17.00
N LYS A 912 -61.36 -45.24 16.53
CA LYS A 912 -60.95 -46.59 17.03
C LYS A 912 -61.28 -47.83 16.19
N GLN A 913 -60.35 -48.80 16.21
CA GLN A 913 -60.44 -50.29 16.31
C GLN A 913 -59.25 -50.98 15.57
N LEU A 914 -58.67 -52.14 15.94
CA LEU A 914 -58.62 -52.99 17.17
C LEU A 914 -57.62 -54.19 16.97
N ILE A 915 -57.20 -54.90 18.05
CA ILE A 915 -56.60 -56.29 18.13
C ILE A 915 -55.14 -56.48 17.62
N GLY A 916 -54.20 -57.26 18.22
CA GLY A 916 -54.13 -58.08 19.47
C GLY A 916 -52.71 -58.75 19.64
N THR A 917 -52.18 -58.96 20.87
CA THR A 917 -52.00 -60.27 21.60
C THR A 917 -50.88 -61.20 21.07
N ASP A 918 -49.87 -61.79 21.78
CA ASP A 918 -49.46 -62.03 23.21
C ASP A 918 -47.88 -62.21 23.30
N GLU A 919 -47.09 -62.00 24.38
CA GLU A 919 -46.81 -62.72 25.68
C GLU A 919 -46.21 -64.17 25.59
N GLU A 920 -45.31 -64.72 26.44
CA GLU A 920 -44.29 -64.31 27.47
C GLU A 920 -43.43 -65.59 27.84
N THR A 921 -42.11 -65.62 28.17
CA THR A 921 -41.55 -65.70 29.56
C THR A 921 -40.03 -66.10 29.69
N LEU A 922 -39.31 -65.37 30.57
CA LEU A 922 -38.31 -65.78 31.62
C LEU A 922 -36.87 -66.37 31.43
N LYS A 923 -35.98 -65.81 32.30
CA LYS A 923 -34.62 -66.21 32.78
C LYS A 923 -33.43 -65.86 31.84
N GLN A 924 -32.29 -65.34 32.32
CA GLN A 924 -31.66 -65.38 33.66
C GLN A 924 -30.68 -64.19 33.90
N ILE A 925 -30.43 -63.82 35.16
CA ILE A 925 -29.34 -62.89 35.60
C ILE A 925 -28.15 -63.74 36.10
N PRO A 926 -26.88 -63.28 36.04
CA PRO A 926 -26.27 -62.79 37.28
C PRO A 926 -25.37 -61.54 37.13
N ASP A 927 -24.89 -61.08 38.28
CA ASP A 927 -24.29 -59.78 38.60
C ASP A 927 -22.75 -59.83 38.73
N MET A 928 -22.12 -58.66 38.93
CA MET A 928 -20.77 -58.42 39.48
C MET A 928 -19.52 -58.83 38.68
N SER A 929 -18.69 -57.84 38.29
CA SER A 929 -17.42 -57.52 38.99
C SER A 929 -16.41 -56.67 38.19
N SER A 930 -15.89 -55.65 38.87
CA SER A 930 -14.50 -55.15 38.71
C SER A 930 -13.85 -55.31 40.09
N PRO A 931 -12.62 -55.86 40.23
CA PRO A 931 -11.36 -55.11 40.06
C PRO A 931 -10.30 -55.97 39.29
N THR A 932 -9.03 -55.63 39.02
CA THR A 932 -7.93 -55.10 39.86
C THR A 932 -6.77 -54.77 38.88
N LEU A 933 -6.20 -53.57 38.81
CA LEU A 933 -5.07 -53.03 39.58
C LEU A 933 -3.85 -53.97 39.80
N VAL A 934 -2.64 -53.45 39.52
CA VAL A 934 -1.29 -53.65 40.13
C VAL A 934 -0.26 -53.13 39.10
N ARG A 935 0.29 -51.92 39.27
CA ARG A 935 1.49 -51.56 40.08
C ARG A 935 2.79 -52.17 39.50
N HIS A 936 3.96 -51.53 39.54
CA HIS A 936 4.41 -50.19 40.00
C HIS A 936 5.78 -49.95 39.36
N LYS A 937 6.20 -48.69 39.20
CA LYS A 937 7.49 -48.25 39.76
C LYS A 937 7.51 -46.74 39.95
N GLU A 938 7.22 -46.33 41.18
CA GLU A 938 7.63 -45.04 41.71
C GLU A 938 9.13 -45.07 42.02
N MET A 939 9.76 -43.90 42.03
CA MET A 939 10.68 -43.59 43.14
C MET A 939 10.54 -42.10 43.50
N ASN A 940 10.60 -41.84 44.81
CA ASN A 940 10.13 -40.63 45.48
C ASN A 940 11.18 -39.51 45.57
N ILE A 941 10.84 -38.48 46.36
CA ILE A 941 11.69 -37.48 47.06
C ILE A 941 11.85 -36.17 46.26
N SER A 942 11.54 -34.98 46.80
CA SER A 942 10.85 -34.58 48.05
C SER A 942 10.38 -33.13 47.97
N SER A 943 9.39 -32.76 48.78
CA SER A 943 9.04 -31.35 49.05
C SER A 943 10.00 -30.74 50.08
N GLU A 944 10.63 -29.60 49.76
CA GLU A 944 11.27 -28.74 50.77
C GLU A 944 10.97 -27.25 50.57
N ASN A 945 11.01 -26.57 51.71
CA ASN A 945 10.48 -25.25 52.03
C ASN A 945 11.11 -24.02 51.33
N MET A 946 10.37 -22.90 51.52
CA MET A 946 10.88 -21.54 51.82
C MET A 946 11.23 -20.54 50.69
N LYS A 947 10.38 -19.51 50.64
CA LYS A 947 10.69 -18.08 50.89
C LYS A 947 11.85 -17.38 50.16
N VAL A 948 11.44 -16.25 49.55
CA VAL A 948 12.17 -14.97 49.37
C VAL A 948 13.26 -14.95 48.28
N GLY A 949 13.13 -13.95 47.39
CA GLY A 949 13.98 -13.66 46.24
C GLY A 949 13.28 -12.66 45.33
#